data_AF-A0A3A9S8U7-F1
#
_entry.id   AF-A0A3A9S8U7-F1
#
_cell.length_a   1.000
_cell.length_b   1.000
_cell.length_c   1.000
_cell.angle_alpha   90.00
_cell.angle_beta   90.00
_cell.angle_gamma   90.00
#
_symmetry.space_group_name_H-M   'P 1'
#
loop_
_entity.id
_entity.type
_entity.pdbx_description
1 polymer ?
#
loop_
_entity_poly.entity_id
_entity_poly.type
_entity_poly.pdbx_seq_one_letter_code
_entity_poly.pdbx_strand_id
1 'polypeptide(L)'
;MNTNPDEEMKMVPLEEISFPLSFFREEVRNGFYIPTMIKRYWAGQLQILSEIAKLCKKHDIQWFGDYGTMLGAVRHGGYIPWDDDFDICMMRDDYERFFEIAKKEFPKEYIILSLRDIEEGYDNILGRIVNCSAIDCTKEHMDEFSGCPYTVGVDIFPMDGMFADEAKEKERYDRAKRAILVHNAVEAKDELGDLARNIESLVLDVEKENHIHLKRGKKLKRDLELLIEKIYMECPVSDGDRVALMPFYMMYGNHIFPKKFFEKTFEMKFENTTIQIPCCYDQILSSNYGNYMEIRKGGGMHEYPCYISQERALKKKLEHNPYRYTFDANHMLVSVKRYMTKMLAPAPVKEKETIVFLPCRAMWWETMEGLWHRYKADGHDVHVYPINFYDCDYYGNVGEMHDERMLFPDYVGVENCEELDFAQIRPDKIVIQVPYDAENTALTVHEFFYSSNLINFTDELVYVPCFDIDDPIDRDDKACRGIEILAEQPAVVYADKVLLKSEKQRELYLEKLISLSGEETRAFWEQKIEVSEFVGSDWKKRGAQSAGAGVHGDAEENAGAGSAEASGSSAHGAGSASPAEIEHEREWRKFLGDYADRKAVIYYFTISTVIYHGEKAIDKFERVLETFAGASGKIVAIFIPQDYLTANLDKAEPAVRERYLAFIEKVKNTPGIIFDEAGRSLDFIDKWGAYYGDTGVAAMECASRKIPVMLENVEV
;
A
#
# COMPACT_ATOMS: atom_id res chain seq x y z
N MET A 1 -15.49 1.75 -15.53
CA MET A 1 -14.46 2.74 -15.19
C MET A 1 -15.17 3.86 -14.45
N ASN A 2 -14.73 4.20 -13.25
CA ASN A 2 -15.13 5.44 -12.60
C ASN A 2 -14.26 6.52 -13.24
N THR A 3 -14.61 6.97 -14.44
CA THR A 3 -13.95 8.07 -15.14
C THR A 3 -15.05 9.02 -15.56
N ASN A 4 -14.86 10.31 -15.33
CA ASN A 4 -15.70 11.32 -15.96
C ASN A 4 -15.66 11.08 -17.50
N PRO A 5 -16.80 10.90 -18.19
CA PRO A 5 -16.82 10.70 -19.65
C PRO A 5 -16.12 11.81 -20.42
N ASP A 6 -16.03 13.02 -19.84
CA ASP A 6 -15.38 14.18 -20.44
C ASP A 6 -13.85 14.19 -20.25
N GLU A 7 -13.29 13.30 -19.41
CA GLU A 7 -11.84 13.07 -19.25
C GLU A 7 -11.33 11.99 -20.23
N GLU A 8 -11.87 11.94 -21.45
CA GLU A 8 -11.34 11.03 -22.47
C GLU A 8 -9.86 11.33 -22.73
N MET A 9 -9.00 10.37 -22.44
CA MET A 9 -7.59 10.45 -22.75
C MET A 9 -7.40 10.63 -24.26
N LYS A 10 -6.87 11.78 -24.66
CA LYS A 10 -6.54 12.05 -26.05
C LYS A 10 -5.51 11.03 -26.53
N MET A 11 -5.88 10.28 -27.56
CA MET A 11 -4.99 9.31 -28.20
C MET A 11 -3.82 10.03 -28.87
N VAL A 12 -2.61 9.52 -28.65
CA VAL A 12 -1.37 10.01 -29.26
C VAL A 12 -0.63 8.85 -29.95
N PRO A 13 0.10 9.11 -31.06
CA PRO A 13 0.98 8.11 -31.66
C PRO A 13 2.03 7.61 -30.66
N LEU A 14 2.36 6.32 -30.70
CA LEU A 14 3.33 5.71 -29.76
C LEU A 14 4.71 6.35 -29.86
N GLU A 15 5.13 6.74 -31.06
CA GLU A 15 6.42 7.41 -31.30
C GLU A 15 6.45 8.86 -30.78
N GLU A 16 5.31 9.43 -30.40
CA GLU A 16 5.18 10.79 -29.86
C GLU A 16 4.47 10.75 -28.50
N ILE A 17 4.71 9.67 -27.72
CA ILE A 17 4.00 9.41 -26.48
C ILE A 17 4.15 10.60 -25.52
N SER A 18 3.02 11.03 -24.97
CA SER A 18 2.91 12.08 -23.97
C SER A 18 1.66 11.81 -23.15
N PHE A 19 1.62 12.33 -21.93
CA PHE A 19 0.56 12.02 -20.97
C PHE A 19 -0.12 13.32 -20.50
N PRO A 20 -1.45 13.40 -20.53
CA PRO A 20 -2.15 14.47 -19.81
C PRO A 20 -1.97 14.27 -18.29
N LEU A 21 -2.06 15.34 -17.50
CA LEU A 21 -1.96 15.26 -16.03
C LEU A 21 -2.99 14.29 -15.44
N SER A 22 -4.17 14.19 -16.05
CA SER A 22 -5.21 13.23 -15.67
C SER A 22 -4.78 11.76 -15.75
N PHE A 23 -3.77 11.41 -16.55
CA PHE A 23 -3.23 10.03 -16.62
C PHE A 23 -2.67 9.56 -15.28
N PHE A 24 -2.05 10.47 -14.54
CA PHE A 24 -1.32 10.17 -13.30
C PHE A 24 -2.23 10.16 -12.08
N ARG A 25 -3.49 10.55 -12.22
CA ARG A 25 -4.46 10.50 -11.13
C ARG A 25 -4.78 9.04 -10.79
N GLU A 26 -4.99 8.81 -9.51
CA GLU A 26 -5.35 7.50 -8.99
C GLU A 26 -6.73 7.08 -9.47
N GLU A 27 -6.93 5.78 -9.68
CA GLU A 27 -8.20 5.27 -10.15
C GLU A 27 -8.48 3.85 -9.65
N VAL A 28 -9.71 3.40 -9.88
CA VAL A 28 -10.13 2.02 -9.64
C VAL A 28 -10.55 1.37 -10.95
N ARG A 29 -9.90 0.25 -11.29
CA ARG A 29 -10.25 -0.59 -12.43
C ARG A 29 -10.60 -1.98 -11.92
N ASN A 30 -11.80 -2.47 -12.25
CA ASN A 30 -12.29 -3.78 -11.82
C ASN A 30 -12.18 -3.99 -10.29
N GLY A 31 -12.49 -2.95 -9.51
CA GLY A 31 -12.38 -2.95 -8.04
C GLY A 31 -10.95 -2.96 -7.50
N PHE A 32 -9.92 -2.82 -8.34
CA PHE A 32 -8.52 -2.73 -7.92
C PHE A 32 -8.04 -1.28 -7.97
N TYR A 33 -7.44 -0.80 -6.88
CA TYR A 33 -6.93 0.57 -6.78
C TYR A 33 -5.52 0.69 -7.35
N ILE A 34 -5.33 1.69 -8.20
CA ILE A 34 -4.09 1.99 -8.92
C ILE A 34 -3.53 3.32 -8.40
N PRO A 35 -2.45 3.31 -7.62
CA PRO A 35 -1.81 4.52 -7.08
C PRO A 35 -1.09 5.35 -8.16
N THR A 36 -0.87 6.63 -7.88
CA THR A 36 -0.16 7.59 -8.75
C THR A 36 1.20 7.05 -9.22
N MET A 37 1.96 6.42 -8.32
CA MET A 37 3.30 5.92 -8.66
C MET A 37 3.28 4.73 -9.64
N ILE A 38 2.23 3.90 -9.64
CA ILE A 38 2.06 2.85 -10.66
C ILE A 38 1.83 3.49 -12.04
N LYS A 39 1.01 4.54 -12.10
CA LYS A 39 0.79 5.31 -13.34
C LYS A 39 2.09 5.90 -13.88
N ARG A 40 2.95 6.43 -13.01
CA ARG A 40 4.27 6.95 -13.38
C ARG A 40 5.19 5.84 -13.90
N TYR A 41 5.17 4.67 -13.25
CA TYR A 41 5.91 3.50 -13.70
C TYR A 41 5.47 3.04 -15.10
N TRP A 42 4.15 2.93 -15.33
CA TRP A 42 3.56 2.62 -16.63
C TRP A 42 3.90 3.66 -17.71
N ALA A 43 3.88 4.96 -17.38
CA ALA A 43 4.34 6.01 -18.29
C ALA A 43 5.80 5.78 -18.72
N GLY A 44 6.68 5.46 -17.78
CA GLY A 44 8.09 5.14 -18.07
C GLY A 44 8.23 3.95 -19.03
N GLN A 45 7.42 2.90 -18.88
CA GLN A 45 7.43 1.74 -19.78
C GLN A 45 6.99 2.13 -21.20
N LEU A 46 5.94 2.94 -21.33
CA LEU A 46 5.47 3.43 -22.63
C LEU A 46 6.49 4.37 -23.29
N GLN A 47 7.26 5.14 -22.51
CA GLN A 47 8.36 5.96 -23.02
C GLN A 47 9.52 5.10 -23.54
N ILE A 48 9.91 4.03 -22.82
CA ILE A 48 10.88 3.05 -23.31
C ILE A 48 10.36 2.37 -24.58
N LEU A 49 9.10 1.94 -24.59
CA LEU A 49 8.47 1.32 -25.76
C LEU A 49 8.44 2.27 -26.97
N SER A 50 8.25 3.57 -26.75
CA SER A 50 8.33 4.58 -27.81
C SER A 50 9.67 4.53 -28.54
N GLU A 51 10.78 4.49 -27.81
CA GLU A 51 12.13 4.42 -28.38
C GLU A 51 12.40 3.07 -29.07
N ILE A 52 11.93 1.97 -28.48
CA ILE A 52 11.96 0.65 -29.13
C ILE A 52 11.19 0.71 -30.47
N ALA A 53 9.96 1.24 -30.47
CA ALA A 53 9.12 1.33 -31.65
C ALA A 53 9.72 2.21 -32.75
N LYS A 54 10.34 3.35 -32.39
CA LYS A 54 11.08 4.21 -33.32
C LYS A 54 12.23 3.46 -33.98
N LEU A 55 13.04 2.74 -33.20
CA LEU A 55 14.15 1.95 -33.74
C LEU A 55 13.65 0.83 -34.66
N CYS A 56 12.64 0.08 -34.21
CA CYS A 56 12.04 -1.01 -34.97
C CYS A 56 11.45 -0.51 -36.30
N LYS A 57 10.72 0.61 -36.31
CA LYS A 57 10.15 1.21 -37.51
C LYS A 57 11.23 1.69 -38.48
N LYS A 58 12.30 2.31 -37.97
CA LYS A 58 13.43 2.79 -38.78
C LYS A 58 14.13 1.64 -39.50
N HIS A 59 14.19 0.47 -38.87
CA HIS A 59 14.93 -0.68 -39.35
C HIS A 59 14.02 -1.81 -39.86
N ASP A 60 12.71 -1.64 -39.98
CA ASP A 60 11.81 -2.71 -40.45
C ASP A 60 11.99 -4.00 -39.61
N ILE A 61 11.89 -3.85 -38.29
CA ILE A 61 11.91 -4.95 -37.31
C ILE A 61 10.50 -5.11 -36.77
N GLN A 62 9.97 -6.34 -36.82
CA GLN A 62 8.63 -6.61 -36.33
C GLN A 62 8.65 -7.02 -34.86
N TRP A 63 7.74 -6.44 -34.07
CA TRP A 63 7.54 -6.75 -32.66
C TRP A 63 6.05 -6.82 -32.35
N PHE A 64 5.71 -7.47 -31.25
CA PHE A 64 4.34 -7.65 -30.80
C PHE A 64 4.26 -7.47 -29.29
N GLY A 65 3.17 -6.91 -28.77
CA GLY A 65 2.83 -7.09 -27.37
C GLY A 65 2.62 -8.57 -27.07
N ASP A 66 3.09 -9.02 -25.91
CA ASP A 66 2.98 -10.40 -25.47
C ASP A 66 2.38 -10.49 -24.05
N TYR A 67 2.07 -11.70 -23.58
CA TYR A 67 1.66 -11.98 -22.20
C TYR A 67 0.62 -11.00 -21.60
N GLY A 68 0.92 -10.40 -20.45
CA GLY A 68 0.06 -9.47 -19.72
C GLY A 68 -0.21 -8.21 -20.52
N THR A 69 0.74 -7.78 -21.34
CA THR A 69 0.61 -6.61 -22.23
C THR A 69 -0.43 -6.87 -23.33
N MET A 70 -0.35 -7.99 -24.05
CA MET A 70 -1.36 -8.35 -25.07
C MET A 70 -2.74 -8.61 -24.43
N LEU A 71 -2.78 -9.31 -23.30
CA LEU A 71 -4.02 -9.55 -22.57
C LEU A 71 -4.65 -8.23 -22.09
N GLY A 72 -3.85 -7.30 -21.60
CA GLY A 72 -4.24 -5.96 -21.20
C GLY A 72 -4.84 -5.17 -22.36
N ALA A 73 -4.15 -5.12 -23.50
CA ALA A 73 -4.64 -4.47 -24.70
C ALA A 73 -6.04 -4.96 -25.10
N VAL A 74 -6.22 -6.28 -25.16
CA VAL A 74 -7.48 -6.90 -25.62
C VAL A 74 -8.60 -6.75 -24.60
N ARG A 75 -8.32 -6.96 -23.30
CA ARG A 75 -9.36 -7.05 -22.27
C ARG A 75 -9.66 -5.72 -21.58
N HIS A 76 -8.65 -4.88 -21.40
CA HIS A 76 -8.75 -3.62 -20.65
C HIS A 76 -8.52 -2.37 -21.52
N GLY A 77 -8.02 -2.54 -22.74
CA GLY A 77 -7.59 -1.40 -23.58
C GLY A 77 -6.38 -0.67 -23.01
N GLY A 78 -5.53 -1.35 -22.23
CA GLY A 78 -4.42 -0.79 -21.47
C GLY A 78 -3.85 -1.80 -20.48
N TYR A 79 -3.17 -1.32 -19.44
CA TYR A 79 -2.60 -2.18 -18.40
C TYR A 79 -3.66 -2.97 -17.64
N ILE A 80 -3.32 -4.19 -17.26
CA ILE A 80 -4.08 -4.96 -16.27
C ILE A 80 -3.80 -4.33 -14.89
N PRO A 81 -4.83 -4.07 -14.05
CA PRO A 81 -4.64 -3.25 -12.84
C PRO A 81 -3.63 -3.78 -11.81
N TRP A 82 -3.46 -5.10 -11.73
CA TRP A 82 -2.54 -5.80 -10.81
C TRP A 82 -1.28 -6.32 -11.52
N ASP A 83 -0.99 -5.76 -12.70
CA ASP A 83 0.16 -6.08 -13.53
C ASP A 83 1.04 -4.84 -13.72
N ASP A 84 2.33 -5.05 -13.64
CA ASP A 84 3.37 -4.03 -13.61
C ASP A 84 4.54 -4.38 -14.54
N ASP A 85 4.46 -5.50 -15.26
CA ASP A 85 5.35 -5.88 -16.34
C ASP A 85 4.92 -5.25 -17.68
N PHE A 86 5.87 -5.17 -18.61
CA PHE A 86 5.59 -4.82 -20.00
C PHE A 86 6.38 -5.74 -20.92
N ASP A 87 5.66 -6.62 -21.60
CA ASP A 87 6.21 -7.72 -22.37
C ASP A 87 5.95 -7.50 -23.85
N ILE A 88 7.03 -7.54 -24.64
CA ILE A 88 6.96 -7.66 -26.08
C ILE A 88 7.71 -8.90 -26.55
N CYS A 89 7.40 -9.39 -27.74
CA CYS A 89 8.16 -10.47 -28.37
C CYS A 89 8.56 -10.12 -29.80
N MET A 90 9.64 -10.77 -30.25
CA MET A 90 10.20 -10.67 -31.58
C MET A 90 10.55 -12.07 -32.09
N MET A 91 10.49 -12.30 -33.40
CA MET A 91 11.09 -13.50 -33.99
C MET A 91 12.60 -13.48 -33.75
N ARG A 92 13.22 -14.65 -33.56
CA ARG A 92 14.66 -14.74 -33.24
C ARG A 92 15.53 -13.88 -34.15
N ASP A 93 15.30 -13.91 -35.46
CA ASP A 93 16.10 -13.13 -36.41
C ASP A 93 15.97 -11.60 -36.18
N ASP A 94 14.76 -11.13 -35.87
CA ASP A 94 14.47 -9.74 -35.52
C ASP A 94 15.01 -9.36 -34.15
N TYR A 95 14.94 -10.26 -33.17
CA TYR A 95 15.53 -10.10 -31.84
C TYR A 95 17.03 -9.87 -31.90
N GLU A 96 17.77 -10.74 -32.61
CA GLU A 96 19.23 -10.61 -32.76
C GLU A 96 19.58 -9.30 -33.47
N ARG A 97 18.86 -8.99 -34.56
CA ARG A 97 19.04 -7.76 -35.32
C ARG A 97 18.77 -6.51 -34.48
N PHE A 98 17.72 -6.54 -33.66
CA PHE A 98 17.36 -5.44 -32.76
C PHE A 98 18.51 -5.15 -31.79
N PHE A 99 19.00 -6.15 -31.04
CA PHE A 99 20.07 -5.94 -30.07
C PHE A 99 21.39 -5.53 -30.70
N GLU A 100 21.71 -6.01 -31.91
CA GLU A 100 22.90 -5.54 -32.65
C GLU A 100 22.83 -4.06 -33.06
N ILE A 101 21.64 -3.60 -33.44
CA ILE A 101 21.40 -2.21 -33.85
C ILE A 101 21.28 -1.30 -32.63
N ALA A 102 20.58 -1.75 -31.58
CA ALA A 102 20.37 -0.99 -30.35
C ALA A 102 21.71 -0.56 -29.72
N LYS A 103 22.73 -1.43 -29.71
CA LYS A 103 24.09 -1.09 -29.24
C LYS A 103 24.72 0.11 -29.95
N LYS A 104 24.31 0.38 -31.19
CA LYS A 104 24.88 1.42 -32.06
C LYS A 104 24.03 2.69 -32.07
N GLU A 105 22.71 2.54 -31.99
CA GLU A 105 21.76 3.61 -32.31
C GLU A 105 20.75 3.94 -31.21
N PHE A 106 20.61 3.09 -30.18
CA PHE A 106 19.66 3.38 -29.10
C PHE A 106 20.17 4.56 -28.25
N PRO A 107 19.27 5.40 -27.69
CA PRO A 107 19.70 6.52 -26.87
C PRO A 107 20.52 6.05 -25.67
N LYS A 108 21.54 6.83 -25.30
CA LYS A 108 22.57 6.43 -24.32
C LYS A 108 22.08 6.47 -22.88
N GLU A 109 20.96 7.15 -22.68
CA GLU A 109 20.23 7.31 -21.43
C GLU A 109 19.66 5.96 -20.97
N TYR A 110 19.36 5.05 -21.91
CA TYR A 110 18.87 3.71 -21.62
C TYR A 110 19.99 2.68 -21.49
N ILE A 111 19.69 1.61 -20.76
CA ILE A 111 20.58 0.47 -20.56
C ILE A 111 19.99 -0.74 -21.28
N ILE A 112 20.80 -1.31 -22.16
CA ILE A 112 20.48 -2.51 -22.92
C ILE A 112 20.97 -3.72 -22.12
N LEU A 113 20.05 -4.56 -21.67
CA LEU A 113 20.34 -5.79 -20.95
C LEU A 113 20.12 -6.98 -21.89
N SER A 114 21.18 -7.72 -22.15
CA SER A 114 21.12 -8.99 -22.89
C SER A 114 22.11 -9.97 -22.28
N LEU A 115 21.77 -11.26 -22.29
CA LEU A 115 22.61 -12.31 -21.73
C LEU A 115 24.04 -12.23 -22.29
N ARG A 116 24.21 -11.99 -23.59
CA ARG A 116 25.53 -12.04 -24.25
C ARG A 116 26.40 -10.80 -24.00
N ASP A 117 25.81 -9.67 -23.58
CA ASP A 117 26.53 -8.40 -23.46
C ASP A 117 26.98 -8.06 -22.05
N ILE A 118 26.29 -8.60 -21.03
CA ILE A 118 26.57 -8.29 -19.63
C ILE A 118 27.16 -9.53 -18.96
N GLU A 119 28.44 -9.48 -18.62
CA GLU A 119 29.15 -10.62 -18.01
C GLU A 119 28.75 -10.89 -16.56
N GLU A 120 28.43 -9.85 -15.78
CA GLU A 120 28.07 -9.94 -14.37
C GLU A 120 26.84 -9.08 -14.09
N GLY A 121 25.85 -9.63 -13.37
CA GLY A 121 24.66 -8.90 -12.92
C GLY A 121 23.41 -9.03 -13.81
N TYR A 122 23.47 -9.78 -14.91
CA TYR A 122 22.29 -10.14 -15.71
C TYR A 122 22.36 -11.60 -16.18
N ASP A 123 21.49 -12.44 -15.63
CA ASP A 123 21.44 -13.90 -15.85
C ASP A 123 20.12 -14.36 -16.50
N ASN A 124 19.41 -13.45 -17.17
CA ASN A 124 18.16 -13.76 -17.85
C ASN A 124 18.37 -13.99 -19.36
N ILE A 125 17.64 -14.96 -19.92
CA ILE A 125 17.69 -15.34 -21.34
C ILE A 125 16.88 -14.39 -22.23
N LEU A 126 15.89 -13.70 -21.65
CA LEU A 126 15.20 -12.61 -22.35
C LEU A 126 16.10 -11.37 -22.46
N GLY A 127 15.76 -10.49 -23.39
CA GLY A 127 16.39 -9.18 -23.50
C GLY A 127 15.55 -8.13 -22.79
N ARG A 128 16.16 -7.08 -22.24
CA ARG A 128 15.44 -6.01 -21.56
C ARG A 128 16.06 -4.65 -21.87
N ILE A 129 15.24 -3.63 -22.04
CA ILE A 129 15.67 -2.23 -22.07
C ILE A 129 15.19 -1.57 -20.78
N VAL A 130 16.08 -0.91 -20.04
CA VAL A 130 15.73 -0.16 -18.82
C VAL A 130 16.16 1.30 -18.88
N ASN A 131 15.48 2.17 -18.14
CA ASN A 131 15.77 3.61 -18.07
C ASN A 131 16.97 3.96 -17.17
N CYS A 132 17.27 3.17 -16.14
CA CYS A 132 18.37 3.43 -15.20
C CYS A 132 18.81 2.16 -14.46
N SER A 133 20.04 2.14 -13.92
CA SER A 133 20.58 1.00 -13.15
C SER A 133 20.31 1.07 -11.65
N ALA A 134 19.81 2.21 -11.17
CA ALA A 134 19.54 2.49 -9.77
C ALA A 134 18.55 3.65 -9.66
N ILE A 135 18.00 3.85 -8.46
CA ILE A 135 17.09 4.96 -8.16
C ILE A 135 17.75 6.30 -8.56
N ASP A 136 17.06 7.06 -9.41
CA ASP A 136 17.52 8.34 -9.93
C ASP A 136 16.44 9.42 -9.71
N CYS A 137 16.74 10.37 -8.82
CA CYS A 137 15.87 11.50 -8.52
C CYS A 137 16.39 12.82 -9.13
N THR A 138 17.32 12.76 -10.09
CA THR A 138 17.78 13.96 -10.79
C THR A 138 16.64 14.58 -11.59
N LYS A 139 16.72 15.90 -11.80
CA LYS A 139 15.67 16.63 -12.50
C LYS A 139 15.50 16.08 -13.92
N GLU A 140 16.61 15.86 -14.60
CA GLU A 140 16.68 15.33 -15.97
C GLU A 140 15.97 13.98 -16.09
N HIS A 141 16.27 13.04 -15.17
CA HIS A 141 15.62 11.72 -15.16
C HIS A 141 14.11 11.81 -14.88
N MET A 142 13.73 12.61 -13.89
CA MET A 142 12.33 12.76 -13.50
C MET A 142 11.49 13.43 -14.60
N ASP A 143 12.06 14.41 -15.31
CA ASP A 143 11.44 15.04 -16.49
C ASP A 143 11.28 14.04 -17.65
N GLU A 144 12.29 13.21 -17.89
CA GLU A 144 12.25 12.22 -18.97
C GLU A 144 11.29 11.07 -18.68
N PHE A 145 11.22 10.57 -17.44
CA PHE A 145 10.44 9.38 -17.06
C PHE A 145 9.16 9.70 -16.27
N SER A 146 8.55 10.85 -16.55
CA SER A 146 7.23 11.23 -16.01
C SER A 146 7.16 11.14 -14.48
N GLY A 147 8.23 11.55 -13.80
CA GLY A 147 8.34 11.54 -12.35
C GLY A 147 8.53 10.16 -11.71
N CYS A 148 8.88 9.13 -12.49
CA CYS A 148 9.24 7.82 -11.94
C CYS A 148 10.75 7.80 -11.60
N PRO A 149 11.13 7.62 -10.32
CA PRO A 149 12.54 7.59 -9.91
C PRO A 149 13.16 6.18 -9.99
N TYR A 150 12.36 5.17 -10.32
CA TYR A 150 12.73 3.76 -10.19
C TYR A 150 13.22 3.21 -11.52
N THR A 151 13.95 2.08 -11.45
CA THR A 151 14.26 1.30 -12.64
C THR A 151 12.98 0.72 -13.25
N VAL A 152 12.65 1.20 -14.44
CA VAL A 152 11.57 0.77 -15.31
C VAL A 152 12.16 -0.05 -16.46
N GLY A 153 11.47 -1.13 -16.85
CA GLY A 153 11.92 -2.00 -17.94
C GLY A 153 10.82 -2.47 -18.88
N VAL A 154 11.21 -2.74 -20.13
CA VAL A 154 10.42 -3.47 -21.12
C VAL A 154 11.14 -4.78 -21.46
N ASP A 155 10.44 -5.90 -21.29
CA ASP A 155 10.93 -7.24 -21.61
C ASP A 155 10.72 -7.59 -23.08
N ILE A 156 11.74 -8.17 -23.68
CA ILE A 156 11.78 -8.56 -25.09
C ILE A 156 12.05 -10.06 -25.16
N PHE A 157 11.01 -10.82 -25.45
CA PHE A 157 11.06 -12.27 -25.55
C PHE A 157 11.43 -12.72 -26.98
N PRO A 158 12.39 -13.63 -27.14
CA PRO A 158 12.69 -14.23 -28.43
C PRO A 158 11.77 -15.42 -28.74
N MET A 159 11.15 -15.39 -29.92
CA MET A 159 10.41 -16.51 -30.50
C MET A 159 11.33 -17.37 -31.37
N ASP A 160 11.65 -18.57 -30.93
CA ASP A 160 12.57 -19.49 -31.61
C ASP A 160 11.82 -20.47 -32.52
N GLY A 161 12.48 -20.91 -33.61
CA GLY A 161 11.95 -21.96 -34.48
C GLY A 161 11.89 -23.33 -33.79
N MET A 162 10.99 -24.18 -34.27
CA MET A 162 10.91 -25.59 -33.87
C MET A 162 11.14 -26.53 -35.04
N PHE A 163 11.92 -27.60 -34.82
CA PHE A 163 12.14 -28.60 -35.85
C PHE A 163 10.82 -29.32 -36.17
N ALA A 164 10.57 -29.53 -37.46
CA ALA A 164 9.47 -30.37 -37.93
C ALA A 164 9.72 -31.87 -37.66
N ASP A 165 11.00 -32.27 -37.60
CA ASP A 165 11.42 -33.62 -37.21
C ASP A 165 11.29 -33.76 -35.68
N GLU A 166 10.31 -34.56 -35.24
CA GLU A 166 10.03 -34.79 -33.82
C GLU A 166 11.20 -35.46 -33.08
N ALA A 167 11.97 -36.32 -33.74
CA ALA A 167 13.12 -36.98 -33.11
C ALA A 167 14.24 -35.97 -32.88
N LYS A 168 14.47 -35.07 -33.85
CA LYS A 168 15.43 -33.98 -33.73
C LYS A 168 15.02 -32.96 -32.67
N GLU A 169 13.74 -32.59 -32.63
CA GLU A 169 13.21 -31.67 -31.62
C GLU A 169 13.28 -32.29 -30.22
N LYS A 170 12.96 -33.58 -30.08
CA LYS A 170 13.09 -34.30 -28.82
C LYS A 170 14.54 -34.38 -28.35
N GLU A 171 15.47 -34.60 -29.27
CA GLU A 171 16.90 -34.61 -28.95
C GLU A 171 17.38 -33.24 -28.44
N ARG A 172 17.02 -32.15 -29.15
CA ARG A 172 17.25 -30.76 -28.69
C ARG A 172 16.67 -30.51 -27.31
N TYR A 173 15.40 -30.88 -27.10
CA TYR A 173 14.68 -30.73 -25.84
C TYR A 173 15.39 -31.46 -24.68
N ASP A 174 15.78 -32.71 -24.90
CA ASP A 174 16.46 -33.53 -23.90
C ASP A 174 17.84 -32.95 -23.52
N ARG A 175 18.59 -32.41 -24.50
CA ARG A 175 19.87 -31.72 -24.24
C ARG A 175 19.68 -30.43 -23.46
N ALA A 176 18.73 -29.57 -23.87
CA ALA A 176 18.41 -28.34 -23.17
C ALA A 176 17.98 -28.62 -21.72
N LYS A 177 17.10 -29.60 -21.50
CA LYS A 177 16.69 -30.00 -20.15
C LYS A 177 17.84 -30.46 -19.27
N ARG A 178 18.79 -31.22 -19.82
CA ARG A 178 20.00 -31.61 -19.07
C ARG A 178 20.86 -30.40 -18.73
N ALA A 179 21.08 -29.48 -19.66
CA ALA A 179 21.82 -28.25 -19.39
C ALA A 179 21.15 -27.39 -18.30
N ILE A 180 19.83 -27.24 -18.34
CA ILE A 180 19.03 -26.52 -17.31
C ILE A 180 19.11 -27.23 -15.95
N LEU A 181 19.01 -28.56 -15.93
CA LEU A 181 19.15 -29.33 -14.69
C LEU A 181 20.52 -29.11 -14.05
N VAL A 182 21.59 -29.11 -14.85
CA VAL A 182 22.95 -28.86 -14.38
C VAL A 182 23.10 -27.41 -13.91
N HIS A 183 22.55 -26.44 -14.63
CA HIS A 183 22.52 -25.03 -14.24
C HIS A 183 21.90 -24.86 -12.85
N ASN A 184 20.69 -25.39 -12.63
CA ASN A 184 19.98 -25.28 -11.35
C ASN A 184 20.71 -26.02 -10.22
N ALA A 185 21.38 -27.14 -10.53
CA ALA A 185 22.18 -27.87 -9.54
C ALA A 185 23.44 -27.10 -9.13
N VAL A 186 24.07 -26.37 -10.05
CA VAL A 186 25.22 -25.48 -9.77
C VAL A 186 24.77 -24.34 -8.86
N GLU A 187 23.64 -23.71 -9.14
CA GLU A 187 23.05 -22.66 -8.32
C GLU A 187 22.76 -23.13 -6.87
N ALA A 188 22.08 -24.27 -6.73
CA ALA A 188 21.80 -24.85 -5.42
C ALA A 188 23.07 -25.26 -4.65
N LYS A 189 24.16 -25.63 -5.34
CA LYS A 189 25.45 -25.93 -4.69
C LYS A 189 26.10 -24.67 -4.11
N ASP A 190 26.03 -23.56 -4.85
CA ASP A 190 26.58 -22.28 -4.36
C ASP A 190 25.81 -21.79 -3.11
N GLU A 191 24.53 -22.16 -2.96
CA GLU A 191 23.72 -21.88 -1.77
C GLU A 191 23.93 -22.89 -0.61
N LEU A 192 24.15 -24.18 -0.90
CA LEU A 192 24.18 -25.28 0.10
C LEU A 192 25.57 -25.85 0.40
N GLY A 193 26.63 -25.40 -0.27
CA GLY A 193 28.01 -25.86 -0.07
C GLY A 193 28.36 -27.21 -0.73
N ASP A 194 29.19 -28.03 -0.07
CA ASP A 194 29.89 -29.21 -0.65
C ASP A 194 29.05 -30.49 -0.84
N LEU A 195 27.71 -30.41 -0.83
CA LEU A 195 26.86 -31.61 -0.91
C LEU A 195 26.85 -32.30 -2.30
N ALA A 196 27.52 -31.74 -3.32
CA ALA A 196 27.43 -32.17 -4.70
C ALA A 196 28.64 -32.95 -5.22
N ARG A 197 28.68 -34.27 -4.99
CA ARG A 197 29.64 -35.18 -5.66
C ARG A 197 29.22 -35.66 -7.06
N ASN A 198 28.02 -35.31 -7.53
CA ASN A 198 27.47 -35.80 -8.81
C ASN A 198 27.40 -34.74 -9.94
N ILE A 199 27.64 -33.45 -9.66
CA ILE A 199 27.50 -32.39 -10.68
C ILE A 199 28.55 -32.50 -11.79
N GLU A 200 29.81 -32.79 -11.45
CA GLU A 200 30.89 -32.85 -12.45
C GLU A 200 30.62 -33.91 -13.53
N SER A 201 30.05 -35.06 -13.17
CA SER A 201 29.66 -36.08 -14.16
C SER A 201 28.59 -35.55 -15.11
N LEU A 202 27.60 -34.81 -14.59
CA LEU A 202 26.54 -34.24 -15.41
C LEU A 202 27.07 -33.12 -16.32
N VAL A 203 28.03 -32.32 -15.85
CA VAL A 203 28.70 -31.31 -16.68
C VAL A 203 29.46 -31.98 -17.83
N LEU A 204 30.19 -33.06 -17.58
CA LEU A 204 30.89 -33.83 -18.61
C LEU A 204 29.93 -34.44 -19.65
N ASP A 205 28.75 -34.90 -19.21
CA ASP A 205 27.72 -35.39 -20.13
C ASP A 205 27.19 -34.25 -21.03
N VAL A 206 26.90 -33.08 -20.45
CA VAL A 206 26.48 -31.89 -21.20
C VAL A 206 27.56 -31.46 -22.21
N GLU A 207 28.83 -31.44 -21.82
CA GLU A 207 29.96 -31.13 -22.71
C GLU A 207 30.05 -32.11 -23.89
N LYS A 208 29.92 -33.41 -23.62
CA LYS A 208 30.03 -34.46 -24.62
C LYS A 208 28.89 -34.38 -25.65
N GLU A 209 27.66 -34.16 -25.19
CA GLU A 209 26.46 -34.11 -26.04
C GLU A 209 26.36 -32.83 -26.87
N ASN A 210 26.94 -31.74 -26.38
CA ASN A 210 26.93 -30.44 -27.07
C ASN A 210 28.23 -30.14 -27.82
N HIS A 211 29.22 -31.04 -27.73
CA HIS A 211 30.54 -30.92 -28.35
C HIS A 211 31.27 -29.62 -27.98
N ILE A 212 31.25 -29.27 -26.70
CA ILE A 212 31.89 -28.06 -26.16
C ILE A 212 32.70 -28.38 -24.89
N HIS A 213 33.42 -27.37 -24.40
CA HIS A 213 34.04 -27.38 -23.08
C HIS A 213 33.55 -26.18 -22.28
N LEU A 214 33.02 -26.41 -21.08
CA LEU A 214 32.46 -25.43 -20.17
C LEU A 214 33.51 -25.04 -19.11
N LYS A 215 33.69 -23.75 -18.84
CA LYS A 215 34.60 -23.33 -17.77
C LYS A 215 34.05 -23.77 -16.42
N ARG A 216 34.93 -24.23 -15.52
CA ARG A 216 34.57 -24.59 -14.14
C ARG A 216 34.65 -23.39 -13.19
N GLY A 217 34.12 -23.56 -11.99
CA GLY A 217 34.07 -22.50 -10.97
C GLY A 217 32.99 -21.46 -11.25
N LYS A 218 33.20 -20.21 -10.85
CA LYS A 218 32.20 -19.12 -10.92
C LYS A 218 31.64 -18.83 -12.32
N LYS A 219 32.35 -19.24 -13.38
CA LYS A 219 31.93 -19.01 -14.78
C LYS A 219 31.07 -20.14 -15.35
N LEU A 220 30.93 -21.27 -14.63
CA LEU A 220 30.17 -22.42 -15.12
C LEU A 220 28.70 -22.09 -15.33
N LYS A 221 28.07 -21.37 -14.38
CA LYS A 221 26.67 -20.94 -14.47
C LYS A 221 26.42 -20.19 -15.79
N ARG A 222 27.24 -19.17 -16.04
CA ARG A 222 27.13 -18.34 -17.25
C ARG A 222 27.42 -19.10 -18.55
N ASP A 223 28.45 -19.93 -18.59
CA ASP A 223 28.73 -20.74 -19.79
C ASP A 223 27.57 -21.74 -20.07
N LEU A 224 26.87 -22.22 -19.03
CA LEU A 224 25.65 -23.03 -19.18
C LEU A 224 24.46 -22.20 -19.70
N GLU A 225 24.24 -20.97 -19.22
CA GLU A 225 23.20 -20.06 -19.73
C GLU A 225 23.41 -19.78 -21.23
N LEU A 226 24.64 -19.46 -21.63
CA LEU A 226 25.01 -19.24 -23.04
C LEU A 226 24.82 -20.51 -23.88
N LEU A 227 25.10 -21.68 -23.32
CA LEU A 227 24.82 -22.95 -23.99
C LEU A 227 23.31 -23.16 -24.16
N ILE A 228 22.51 -22.94 -23.11
CA ILE A 228 21.05 -23.11 -23.14
C ILE A 228 20.45 -22.23 -24.23
N GLU A 229 20.82 -20.94 -24.27
CA GLU A 229 20.38 -20.02 -25.32
C GLU A 229 20.82 -20.52 -26.71
N LYS A 230 22.06 -20.97 -26.85
CA LYS A 230 22.55 -21.53 -28.13
C LYS A 230 21.74 -22.74 -28.57
N ILE A 231 21.37 -23.64 -27.66
CA ILE A 231 20.52 -24.80 -27.95
C ILE A 231 19.15 -24.33 -28.43
N TYR A 232 18.57 -23.30 -27.80
CA TYR A 232 17.28 -22.74 -28.21
C TYR A 232 17.28 -22.25 -29.66
N MET A 233 18.38 -21.61 -30.09
CA MET A 233 18.55 -21.06 -31.43
C MET A 233 18.82 -22.10 -32.53
N GLU A 234 19.01 -23.38 -32.21
CA GLU A 234 19.48 -24.38 -33.20
C GLU A 234 18.54 -24.61 -34.38
N CYS A 235 17.25 -24.30 -34.21
CA CYS A 235 16.29 -24.31 -35.31
C CYS A 235 16.04 -22.87 -35.77
N PRO A 236 16.53 -22.48 -36.97
CA PRO A 236 16.15 -21.22 -37.58
C PRO A 236 14.63 -21.09 -37.72
N VAL A 237 14.11 -19.87 -37.59
CA VAL A 237 12.67 -19.59 -37.77
C VAL A 237 12.20 -19.93 -39.20
N SER A 238 13.10 -19.85 -40.18
CA SER A 238 12.85 -20.24 -41.58
C SER A 238 12.55 -21.73 -41.76
N ASP A 239 13.08 -22.59 -40.90
CA ASP A 239 13.14 -24.03 -41.12
C ASP A 239 11.93 -24.78 -40.50
N GLY A 240 11.09 -24.08 -39.75
CA GLY A 240 9.91 -24.62 -39.08
C GLY A 240 8.62 -23.83 -39.35
N ASP A 241 7.48 -24.51 -39.23
CA ASP A 241 6.13 -23.91 -39.29
C ASP A 241 5.58 -23.57 -37.90
N ARG A 242 6.35 -23.85 -36.85
CA ARG A 242 6.03 -23.56 -35.45
C ARG A 242 7.17 -22.78 -34.81
N VAL A 243 6.80 -21.95 -33.84
CA VAL A 243 7.70 -21.17 -33.01
C VAL A 243 7.37 -21.42 -31.53
N ALA A 244 8.34 -21.23 -30.66
CA ALA A 244 8.16 -21.40 -29.22
C ALA A 244 8.91 -20.33 -28.42
N LEU A 245 8.32 -19.97 -27.28
CA LEU A 245 9.05 -19.34 -26.19
C LEU A 245 9.79 -20.43 -25.42
N MET A 246 11.06 -20.62 -25.76
CA MET A 246 11.81 -21.80 -25.35
C MET A 246 11.89 -22.01 -23.83
N PRO A 247 12.08 -20.99 -22.97
CA PRO A 247 12.05 -21.18 -21.52
C PRO A 247 10.76 -21.85 -21.01
N PHE A 248 9.60 -21.40 -21.51
CA PHE A 248 8.30 -21.96 -21.13
C PHE A 248 8.06 -23.33 -21.75
N TYR A 249 8.48 -23.54 -23.00
CA TYR A 249 8.42 -24.86 -23.62
C TYR A 249 9.26 -25.88 -22.84
N MET A 250 10.47 -25.54 -22.40
CA MET A 250 11.30 -26.43 -21.59
C MET A 250 10.68 -26.75 -20.24
N MET A 251 10.12 -25.74 -19.58
CA MET A 251 9.61 -25.85 -18.21
C MET A 251 8.24 -26.55 -18.15
N TYR A 252 7.32 -26.19 -19.05
CA TYR A 252 5.92 -26.62 -18.98
C TYR A 252 5.44 -27.40 -20.21
N GLY A 253 6.22 -27.44 -21.30
CA GLY A 253 5.80 -28.10 -22.54
C GLY A 253 4.74 -27.33 -23.34
N ASN A 254 4.56 -26.03 -23.07
CA ASN A 254 3.56 -25.15 -23.70
C ASN A 254 4.22 -23.94 -24.40
N HIS A 255 3.44 -22.89 -24.72
CA HIS A 255 3.89 -21.70 -25.47
C HIS A 255 4.52 -22.02 -26.83
N ILE A 256 3.92 -22.99 -27.51
CA ILE A 256 4.23 -23.38 -28.89
C ILE A 256 3.09 -22.89 -29.77
N PHE A 257 3.43 -22.17 -30.84
CA PHE A 257 2.44 -21.58 -31.73
C PHE A 257 2.79 -21.85 -33.20
N PRO A 258 1.79 -21.97 -34.08
CA PRO A 258 2.01 -21.86 -35.51
C PRO A 258 2.67 -20.52 -35.86
N LYS A 259 3.76 -20.54 -36.62
CA LYS A 259 4.49 -19.34 -37.07
C LYS A 259 3.57 -18.31 -37.73
N LYS A 260 2.59 -18.79 -38.51
CA LYS A 260 1.57 -17.97 -39.20
C LYS A 260 0.76 -17.05 -38.28
N PHE A 261 0.71 -17.31 -36.97
CA PHE A 261 0.00 -16.45 -36.03
C PHE A 261 0.64 -15.07 -35.89
N PHE A 262 1.92 -14.95 -36.22
CA PHE A 262 2.71 -13.74 -36.11
C PHE A 262 3.01 -13.09 -37.48
N GLU A 263 2.46 -13.60 -38.58
CA GLU A 263 2.73 -13.04 -39.93
C GLU A 263 2.11 -11.65 -40.15
N LYS A 264 1.05 -11.32 -39.41
CA LYS A 264 0.33 -10.05 -39.54
C LYS A 264 0.08 -9.44 -38.18
N THR A 265 0.23 -8.13 -38.11
CA THR A 265 -0.05 -7.30 -36.94
C THR A 265 -1.09 -6.25 -37.26
N PHE A 266 -1.73 -5.72 -36.22
CA PHE A 266 -2.51 -4.50 -36.27
C PHE A 266 -2.35 -3.73 -34.96
N GLU A 267 -2.67 -2.43 -35.02
CA GLU A 267 -2.61 -1.55 -33.87
C GLU A 267 -3.87 -1.70 -33.01
N MET A 268 -3.68 -1.89 -31.70
CA MET A 268 -4.75 -1.98 -30.72
C MET A 268 -4.57 -0.90 -29.65
N LYS A 269 -5.69 -0.32 -29.18
CA LYS A 269 -5.69 0.68 -28.10
C LYS A 269 -4.98 0.11 -26.85
N PHE A 270 -4.10 0.92 -26.29
CA PHE A 270 -3.43 0.66 -25.02
C PHE A 270 -3.19 1.99 -24.29
N GLU A 271 -3.93 2.20 -23.20
CA GLU A 271 -4.02 3.49 -22.51
C GLU A 271 -4.40 4.63 -23.48
N ASN A 272 -3.51 5.61 -23.66
CA ASN A 272 -3.66 6.74 -24.57
C ASN A 272 -2.86 6.61 -25.87
N THR A 273 -2.43 5.40 -26.21
CA THR A 273 -1.76 5.12 -27.47
C THR A 273 -2.22 3.79 -28.06
N THR A 274 -1.53 3.29 -29.07
CA THR A 274 -1.75 1.97 -29.65
C THR A 274 -0.48 1.16 -29.67
N ILE A 275 -0.60 -0.16 -29.50
CA ILE A 275 0.52 -1.11 -29.59
C ILE A 275 0.26 -2.16 -30.67
N GLN A 276 1.33 -2.79 -31.16
CA GLN A 276 1.27 -3.83 -32.19
C GLN A 276 0.87 -5.18 -31.58
N ILE A 277 -0.19 -5.80 -32.09
CA ILE A 277 -0.70 -7.10 -31.63
C ILE A 277 -0.87 -8.05 -32.83
N PRO A 278 -0.53 -9.35 -32.71
CA PRO A 278 -0.74 -10.31 -33.79
C PRO A 278 -2.22 -10.45 -34.15
N CYS A 279 -2.56 -10.58 -35.44
CA CYS A 279 -3.95 -10.78 -35.87
C CYS A 279 -4.59 -12.07 -35.31
N CYS A 280 -3.77 -13.04 -34.90
CA CYS A 280 -4.20 -14.29 -34.25
C CYS A 280 -4.13 -14.24 -32.71
N TYR A 281 -4.23 -13.04 -32.10
CA TYR A 281 -4.18 -12.87 -30.65
C TYR A 281 -5.17 -13.76 -29.89
N ASP A 282 -6.38 -13.96 -30.42
CA ASP A 282 -7.42 -14.76 -29.76
C ASP A 282 -6.97 -16.22 -29.57
N GLN A 283 -6.32 -16.81 -30.58
CA GLN A 283 -5.78 -18.16 -30.48
C GLN A 283 -4.58 -18.24 -29.53
N ILE A 284 -3.72 -17.22 -29.52
CA ILE A 284 -2.55 -17.16 -28.63
C ILE A 284 -3.01 -17.03 -27.18
N LEU A 285 -3.87 -16.06 -26.88
CA LEU A 285 -4.40 -15.83 -25.54
C LEU A 285 -5.23 -17.02 -25.04
N SER A 286 -6.05 -17.64 -25.90
CA SER A 286 -6.82 -18.84 -25.52
C SER A 286 -5.92 -20.02 -25.17
N SER A 287 -4.79 -20.15 -25.85
CA SER A 287 -3.83 -21.22 -25.61
C SER A 287 -3.03 -20.98 -24.32
N ASN A 288 -2.75 -19.72 -23.98
CA ASN A 288 -2.00 -19.36 -22.76
C ASN A 288 -2.88 -19.33 -21.51
N TYR A 289 -4.12 -18.83 -21.61
CA TYR A 289 -4.95 -18.51 -20.45
C TYR A 289 -6.34 -19.21 -20.44
N GLY A 290 -6.70 -19.93 -21.51
CA GLY A 290 -8.04 -20.50 -21.65
C GLY A 290 -9.10 -19.42 -21.90
N ASN A 291 -10.10 -19.32 -21.03
CA ASN A 291 -11.11 -18.26 -21.11
C ASN A 291 -10.53 -16.91 -20.62
N TYR A 292 -9.67 -16.29 -21.41
CA TYR A 292 -8.89 -15.12 -21.02
C TYR A 292 -9.72 -13.86 -20.74
N MET A 293 -10.98 -13.82 -21.21
CA MET A 293 -11.92 -12.74 -20.92
C MET A 293 -12.50 -12.81 -19.50
N GLU A 294 -12.40 -13.98 -18.83
CA GLU A 294 -12.71 -14.10 -17.41
C GLU A 294 -11.63 -13.39 -16.59
N ILE A 295 -12.05 -12.47 -15.73
CA ILE A 295 -11.14 -11.72 -14.87
C ILE A 295 -10.73 -12.61 -13.69
N ARG A 296 -9.42 -12.85 -13.57
CA ARG A 296 -8.78 -13.46 -12.42
C ARG A 296 -7.71 -12.51 -11.90
N LYS A 297 -7.90 -12.01 -10.68
CA LYS A 297 -6.94 -11.13 -10.00
C LYS A 297 -5.84 -12.01 -9.40
N GLY A 298 -4.59 -11.77 -9.79
CA GLY A 298 -3.42 -12.55 -9.36
C GLY A 298 -2.41 -12.81 -10.47
N GLY A 299 -1.35 -13.55 -10.15
CA GLY A 299 -0.22 -13.86 -11.04
C GLY A 299 1.03 -13.00 -10.80
N GLY A 300 2.06 -13.21 -11.60
CA GLY A 300 3.38 -12.60 -11.45
C GLY A 300 4.37 -13.49 -10.69
N MET A 301 5.66 -13.40 -11.04
CA MET A 301 6.74 -14.16 -10.38
C MET A 301 7.59 -13.30 -9.42
N HIS A 302 7.15 -12.07 -9.13
CA HIS A 302 7.86 -11.11 -8.28
C HIS A 302 6.91 -10.37 -7.33
N GLU A 303 7.49 -9.64 -6.37
CA GLU A 303 6.73 -8.75 -5.48
C GLU A 303 6.00 -7.67 -6.28
N TYR A 304 4.80 -7.28 -5.81
CA TYR A 304 4.04 -6.19 -6.40
C TYR A 304 4.00 -4.95 -5.46
N PRO A 305 4.22 -3.75 -5.99
CA PRO A 305 4.81 -3.48 -7.30
C PRO A 305 6.25 -3.94 -7.42
N CYS A 306 6.76 -4.20 -8.61
CA CYS A 306 8.11 -4.67 -8.88
C CYS A 306 9.19 -3.71 -8.34
N TYR A 307 8.86 -2.42 -8.21
CA TYR A 307 9.73 -1.39 -7.63
C TYR A 307 9.66 -1.29 -6.10
N ILE A 308 8.89 -2.14 -5.40
CA ILE A 308 8.65 -1.99 -3.96
C ILE A 308 9.93 -2.03 -3.12
N SER A 309 10.92 -2.83 -3.52
CA SER A 309 12.23 -2.89 -2.86
C SER A 309 12.98 -1.57 -2.98
N GLN A 310 12.88 -0.90 -4.14
CA GLN A 310 13.46 0.42 -4.39
C GLN A 310 12.74 1.50 -3.57
N GLU A 311 11.41 1.45 -3.48
CA GLU A 311 10.62 2.36 -2.63
C GLU A 311 11.04 2.23 -1.16
N ARG A 312 11.15 0.99 -0.64
CA ARG A 312 11.60 0.73 0.74
C ARG A 312 13.03 1.25 0.97
N ALA A 313 13.94 1.05 0.01
CA ALA A 313 15.30 1.55 0.09
C ALA A 313 15.36 3.09 0.09
N LEU A 314 14.54 3.75 -0.74
CA LEU A 314 14.44 5.21 -0.79
C LEU A 314 13.88 5.77 0.53
N LYS A 315 12.78 5.20 1.03
CA LYS A 315 12.19 5.58 2.32
C LYS A 315 13.19 5.42 3.46
N LYS A 316 13.94 4.32 3.48
CA LYS A 316 14.99 4.09 4.49
C LYS A 316 16.12 5.13 4.42
N LYS A 317 16.50 5.56 3.21
CA LYS A 317 17.59 6.52 3.02
C LYS A 317 17.18 7.96 3.35
N LEU A 318 15.94 8.33 3.06
CA LEU A 318 15.42 9.68 3.28
C LEU A 318 14.67 9.84 4.61
N GLU A 319 14.43 8.74 5.32
CA GLU A 319 13.58 8.64 6.52
C GLU A 319 12.11 9.03 6.28
N HIS A 320 11.73 9.29 5.02
CA HIS A 320 10.38 9.54 4.54
C HIS A 320 10.25 9.10 3.08
N ASN A 321 9.02 8.94 2.61
CA ASN A 321 8.69 8.77 1.19
C ASN A 321 8.44 10.17 0.58
N PRO A 322 9.19 10.58 -0.46
CA PRO A 322 9.05 11.92 -1.04
C PRO A 322 7.87 12.06 -2.01
N TYR A 323 7.17 10.96 -2.33
CA TYR A 323 6.08 10.97 -3.34
C TYR A 323 4.71 10.61 -2.78
N ARG A 324 4.63 10.42 -1.45
CA ARG A 324 3.41 10.18 -0.69
C ARG A 324 3.67 10.32 0.80
N TYR A 325 2.60 10.48 1.55
CA TYR A 325 2.66 10.62 3.00
C TYR A 325 3.45 9.48 3.66
N THR A 326 4.26 9.86 4.65
CA THR A 326 4.89 8.95 5.59
C THR A 326 4.28 9.18 6.95
N PHE A 327 3.81 8.11 7.58
CA PHE A 327 3.22 8.20 8.91
C PHE A 327 4.14 8.92 9.90
N ASP A 328 3.62 9.99 10.51
CA ASP A 328 4.24 10.72 11.61
C ASP A 328 3.40 10.58 12.89
N ALA A 329 4.01 10.06 13.94
CA ALA A 329 3.38 9.90 15.25
C ALA A 329 2.95 11.26 15.85
N ASN A 330 3.64 12.36 15.55
CA ASN A 330 3.26 13.70 16.00
C ASN A 330 1.91 14.13 15.42
N HIS A 331 1.63 13.79 14.15
CA HIS A 331 0.33 14.06 13.54
C HIS A 331 -0.77 13.25 14.23
N MET A 332 -0.48 11.98 14.57
CA MET A 332 -1.42 11.13 15.33
C MET A 332 -1.76 11.71 16.70
N LEU A 333 -0.80 12.33 17.40
CA LEU A 333 -1.03 12.90 18.73
C LEU A 333 -2.08 14.01 18.76
N VAL A 334 -2.26 14.75 17.66
CA VAL A 334 -3.34 15.73 17.51
C VAL A 334 -4.71 15.04 17.68
N SER A 335 -4.91 13.93 16.98
CA SER A 335 -6.14 13.14 17.03
C SER A 335 -6.30 12.42 18.36
N VAL A 336 -5.22 11.89 18.95
CA VAL A 336 -5.23 11.29 20.30
C VAL A 336 -5.67 12.31 21.34
N LYS A 337 -5.16 13.55 21.29
CA LYS A 337 -5.54 14.62 22.22
C LYS A 337 -7.03 14.97 22.13
N ARG A 338 -7.58 15.07 20.91
CA ARG A 338 -9.01 15.31 20.70
C ARG A 338 -9.86 14.17 21.25
N TYR A 339 -9.48 12.95 20.91
CA TYR A 339 -10.13 11.74 21.39
C TYR A 339 -10.16 11.69 22.93
N MET A 340 -9.02 11.95 23.58
CA MET A 340 -8.92 12.00 25.04
C MET A 340 -9.79 13.10 25.64
N THR A 341 -9.83 14.27 25.02
CA THR A 341 -10.67 15.39 25.47
C THR A 341 -12.14 14.98 25.47
N LYS A 342 -12.60 14.30 24.41
CA LYS A 342 -13.97 13.77 24.29
C LYS A 342 -14.28 12.68 25.33
N MET A 343 -13.33 11.81 25.65
CA MET A 343 -13.52 10.79 26.70
C MET A 343 -13.64 11.39 28.10
N LEU A 344 -12.78 12.36 28.42
CA LEU A 344 -12.71 12.96 29.76
C LEU A 344 -13.85 13.96 30.00
N ALA A 345 -14.29 14.65 28.95
CA ALA A 345 -15.37 15.62 28.98
C ALA A 345 -16.32 15.39 27.80
N PRO A 346 -17.17 14.35 27.86
CA PRO A 346 -18.09 14.04 26.78
C PRO A 346 -19.06 15.20 26.55
N ALA A 347 -19.14 15.66 25.30
CA ALA A 347 -20.09 16.68 24.90
C ALA A 347 -21.54 16.15 25.07
N PRO A 348 -22.49 17.02 25.44
CA PRO A 348 -23.90 16.62 25.49
C PRO A 348 -24.38 16.22 24.09
N VAL A 349 -25.12 15.11 24.01
CA VAL A 349 -25.72 14.62 22.77
C VAL A 349 -26.72 15.65 22.24
N LYS A 350 -26.53 16.08 20.99
CA LYS A 350 -27.46 16.98 20.30
C LYS A 350 -28.51 16.14 19.57
N GLU A 351 -29.78 16.53 19.65
CA GLU A 351 -30.85 15.90 18.86
C GLU A 351 -30.69 16.21 17.36
N LYS A 352 -30.13 17.38 17.03
CA LYS A 352 -29.86 17.82 15.67
C LYS A 352 -28.44 18.36 15.57
N GLU A 353 -27.66 17.81 14.66
CA GLU A 353 -26.30 18.23 14.35
C GLU A 353 -26.24 18.93 12.98
N THR A 354 -25.23 19.77 12.80
CA THR A 354 -24.87 20.41 11.53
C THR A 354 -23.74 19.62 10.88
N ILE A 355 -24.04 19.00 9.75
CA ILE A 355 -23.15 18.10 9.01
C ILE A 355 -22.75 18.77 7.70
N VAL A 356 -21.45 18.94 7.50
CA VAL A 356 -20.89 19.50 6.27
C VAL A 356 -20.15 18.41 5.50
N PHE A 357 -20.62 18.08 4.30
CA PHE A 357 -19.92 17.22 3.37
C PHE A 357 -19.03 18.06 2.44
N LEU A 358 -17.77 17.65 2.29
CA LEU A 358 -16.79 18.25 1.38
C LEU A 358 -16.34 17.22 0.33
N PRO A 359 -17.24 16.81 -0.60
CA PRO A 359 -16.83 15.93 -1.69
C PRO A 359 -15.90 16.70 -2.63
N CYS A 360 -14.96 15.99 -3.27
CA CYS A 360 -13.98 16.62 -4.16
C CYS A 360 -14.31 16.36 -5.63
N ARG A 361 -14.56 15.09 -5.98
CA ARG A 361 -14.98 14.71 -7.33
C ARG A 361 -16.40 14.17 -7.35
N ALA A 362 -17.17 14.53 -8.37
CA ALA A 362 -18.53 14.05 -8.56
C ALA A 362 -18.57 12.52 -8.71
N MET A 363 -17.58 11.94 -9.39
CA MET A 363 -17.44 10.48 -9.53
C MET A 363 -17.13 9.75 -8.22
N TRP A 364 -16.69 10.46 -7.17
CA TRP A 364 -16.48 9.87 -5.83
C TRP A 364 -17.70 9.98 -4.94
N TRP A 365 -18.72 10.77 -5.32
CA TRP A 365 -19.91 11.02 -4.50
C TRP A 365 -20.58 9.73 -4.00
N GLU A 366 -20.62 8.71 -4.85
CA GLU A 366 -21.15 7.38 -4.55
C GLU A 366 -20.63 6.79 -3.24
N THR A 367 -19.37 7.03 -2.85
CA THR A 367 -18.79 6.40 -1.66
C THR A 367 -19.33 6.96 -0.34
N MET A 368 -19.87 8.19 -0.35
CA MET A 368 -20.45 8.86 0.83
C MET A 368 -21.97 9.10 0.71
N GLU A 369 -22.57 8.81 -0.45
CA GLU A 369 -23.98 9.09 -0.76
C GLU A 369 -24.94 8.44 0.25
N GLY A 370 -24.67 7.19 0.66
CA GLY A 370 -25.48 6.49 1.65
C GLY A 370 -25.46 7.19 3.01
N LEU A 371 -24.31 7.73 3.41
CA LEU A 371 -24.13 8.45 4.67
C LEU A 371 -24.89 9.79 4.63
N TRP A 372 -24.88 10.48 3.49
CA TRP A 372 -25.68 11.69 3.28
C TRP A 372 -27.19 11.40 3.43
N HIS A 373 -27.68 10.34 2.80
CA HIS A 373 -29.09 9.92 2.95
C HIS A 373 -29.45 9.62 4.40
N ARG A 374 -28.56 8.92 5.12
CA ARG A 374 -28.75 8.62 6.54
C ARG A 374 -28.88 9.89 7.37
N TYR A 375 -27.94 10.82 7.27
CA TYR A 375 -28.00 12.05 8.08
C TYR A 375 -29.21 12.93 7.75
N LYS A 376 -29.64 12.99 6.49
CA LYS A 376 -30.90 13.65 6.11
C LYS A 376 -32.11 12.96 6.74
N ALA A 377 -32.16 11.61 6.72
CA ALA A 377 -33.25 10.83 7.31
C ALA A 377 -33.31 10.97 8.84
N ASP A 378 -32.15 11.08 9.50
CA ASP A 378 -32.01 11.31 10.93
C ASP A 378 -32.38 12.76 11.34
N GLY A 379 -32.70 13.64 10.37
CA GLY A 379 -33.21 14.99 10.60
C GLY A 379 -32.13 16.03 10.89
N HIS A 380 -30.86 15.72 10.63
CA HIS A 380 -29.74 16.66 10.80
C HIS A 380 -29.79 17.82 9.78
N ASP A 381 -29.10 18.91 10.10
CA ASP A 381 -28.86 19.98 9.13
C ASP A 381 -27.68 19.57 8.25
N VAL A 382 -27.90 19.32 6.97
CA VAL A 382 -26.89 18.71 6.10
C VAL A 382 -26.62 19.61 4.90
N HIS A 383 -25.37 20.04 4.80
CA HIS A 383 -24.82 20.86 3.74
C HIS A 383 -23.82 20.08 2.90
N VAL A 384 -23.75 20.36 1.60
CA VAL A 384 -22.81 19.70 0.69
C VAL A 384 -22.10 20.76 -0.12
N TYR A 385 -20.80 20.93 0.11
CA TYR A 385 -19.95 21.89 -0.58
C TYR A 385 -18.88 21.14 -1.38
N PRO A 386 -19.11 20.85 -2.67
CA PRO A 386 -18.07 20.28 -3.50
C PRO A 386 -16.87 21.22 -3.56
N ILE A 387 -15.70 20.72 -3.17
CA ILE A 387 -14.45 21.50 -3.15
C ILE A 387 -13.73 21.36 -4.49
N ASN A 388 -13.10 22.45 -4.92
CA ASN A 388 -12.28 22.43 -6.13
C ASN A 388 -11.00 21.61 -5.89
N PHE A 389 -10.55 20.91 -6.92
CA PHE A 389 -9.25 20.25 -6.93
C PHE A 389 -8.33 20.85 -7.99
N TYR A 390 -7.05 20.56 -7.87
CA TYR A 390 -6.03 21.05 -8.77
C TYR A 390 -5.17 19.89 -9.25
N ASP A 391 -4.78 19.91 -10.51
CA ASP A 391 -3.73 19.01 -10.98
C ASP A 391 -2.39 19.38 -10.33
N CYS A 392 -1.57 18.37 -10.06
CA CYS A 392 -0.19 18.56 -9.62
C CYS A 392 0.77 17.85 -10.55
N ASP A 393 1.95 18.44 -10.76
CA ASP A 393 3.09 17.69 -11.27
C ASP A 393 3.82 16.94 -10.14
N TYR A 394 4.80 16.11 -10.48
CA TYR A 394 5.61 15.35 -9.51
C TYR A 394 6.57 16.21 -8.69
N TYR A 395 6.69 17.51 -8.99
CA TYR A 395 7.41 18.47 -8.15
C TYR A 395 6.49 19.14 -7.11
N GLY A 396 5.19 18.82 -7.13
CA GLY A 396 4.20 19.46 -6.27
C GLY A 396 3.77 20.84 -6.75
N ASN A 397 4.08 21.22 -7.99
CA ASN A 397 3.58 22.47 -8.55
C ASN A 397 2.09 22.31 -8.87
N VAL A 398 1.30 23.26 -8.38
CA VAL A 398 -0.15 23.31 -8.59
C VAL A 398 -0.46 23.87 -9.98
N GLY A 399 -1.26 23.12 -10.74
CA GLY A 399 -1.68 23.42 -12.11
C GLY A 399 -3.12 23.90 -12.21
N GLU A 400 -3.86 23.35 -13.17
CA GLU A 400 -5.24 23.74 -13.48
C GLU A 400 -6.20 23.40 -12.34
N MET A 401 -7.10 24.34 -12.03
CA MET A 401 -8.20 24.16 -11.09
C MET A 401 -9.41 23.55 -11.79
N HIS A 402 -10.03 22.57 -11.15
CA HIS A 402 -11.21 21.87 -11.62
C HIS A 402 -12.38 22.08 -10.67
N ASP A 403 -13.51 22.52 -11.23
CA ASP A 403 -14.79 22.69 -10.55
C ASP A 403 -15.81 21.70 -11.11
N GLU A 404 -16.08 20.63 -10.34
CA GLU A 404 -17.03 19.58 -10.73
C GLU A 404 -18.45 19.79 -10.14
N ARG A 405 -18.77 20.94 -9.54
CA ARG A 405 -20.08 21.16 -8.87
C ARG A 405 -21.28 20.82 -9.73
N MET A 406 -21.23 21.19 -11.02
CA MET A 406 -22.32 20.95 -11.98
C MET A 406 -22.43 19.49 -12.45
N LEU A 407 -21.48 18.62 -12.08
CA LEU A 407 -21.51 17.19 -12.39
C LEU A 407 -22.17 16.36 -11.27
N PHE A 408 -22.44 16.97 -10.11
CA PHE A 408 -23.15 16.29 -9.03
C PHE A 408 -24.63 16.10 -9.39
N PRO A 409 -25.27 15.01 -8.92
CA PRO A 409 -26.69 14.79 -9.17
C PRO A 409 -27.58 15.89 -8.59
N ASP A 410 -28.59 16.33 -9.35
CA ASP A 410 -29.49 17.43 -8.97
C ASP A 410 -30.15 17.26 -7.59
N TYR A 411 -30.41 16.02 -7.16
CA TYR A 411 -31.06 15.73 -5.87
C TYR A 411 -30.19 16.05 -4.65
N VAL A 412 -28.88 16.21 -4.82
CA VAL A 412 -27.94 16.47 -3.72
C VAL A 412 -28.12 17.89 -3.19
N GLY A 413 -28.43 18.85 -4.08
CA GLY A 413 -28.55 20.27 -3.73
C GLY A 413 -27.21 20.84 -3.25
N VAL A 414 -26.20 20.85 -4.12
CA VAL A 414 -24.85 21.32 -3.79
C VAL A 414 -24.78 22.84 -3.60
N GLU A 415 -23.89 23.27 -2.71
CA GLU A 415 -23.62 24.66 -2.38
C GLU A 415 -22.21 25.09 -2.86
N ASN A 416 -21.97 26.40 -2.96
CA ASN A 416 -20.69 26.93 -3.40
C ASN A 416 -19.66 26.92 -2.27
N CYS A 417 -18.58 26.14 -2.42
CA CYS A 417 -17.51 26.07 -1.41
C CYS A 417 -16.75 27.40 -1.22
N GLU A 418 -16.78 28.32 -2.18
CA GLU A 418 -16.18 29.66 -2.04
C GLU A 418 -16.98 30.57 -1.09
N GLU A 419 -18.25 30.24 -0.83
CA GLU A 419 -19.13 30.94 0.10
C GLU A 419 -19.11 30.31 1.51
N LEU A 420 -18.31 29.27 1.71
CA LEU A 420 -18.24 28.53 2.96
C LEU A 420 -17.57 29.36 4.06
N ASP A 421 -18.34 29.65 5.13
CA ASP A 421 -17.85 30.28 6.35
C ASP A 421 -18.04 29.34 7.55
N PHE A 422 -16.98 28.62 7.94
CA PHE A 422 -17.01 27.73 9.10
C PHE A 422 -17.25 28.46 10.43
N ALA A 423 -16.89 29.75 10.55
CA ALA A 423 -17.14 30.51 11.77
C ALA A 423 -18.62 30.78 11.97
N GLN A 424 -19.37 30.92 10.87
CA GLN A 424 -20.81 31.07 10.85
C GLN A 424 -21.54 29.72 10.98
N ILE A 425 -21.16 28.70 10.20
CA ILE A 425 -21.83 27.40 10.17
C ILE A 425 -21.58 26.60 11.45
N ARG A 426 -20.33 26.62 11.95
CA ARG A 426 -19.87 25.83 13.12
C ARG A 426 -20.30 24.36 13.04
N PRO A 427 -19.79 23.62 12.04
CA PRO A 427 -20.21 22.24 11.82
C PRO A 427 -19.91 21.37 13.05
N ASP A 428 -20.89 20.56 13.42
CA ASP A 428 -20.70 19.49 14.40
C ASP A 428 -19.87 18.37 13.79
N LYS A 429 -20.11 18.07 12.50
CA LYS A 429 -19.32 17.11 11.74
C LYS A 429 -18.91 17.66 10.38
N ILE A 430 -17.68 17.37 9.99
CA ILE A 430 -17.20 17.55 8.61
C ILE A 430 -16.89 16.16 8.05
N VAL A 431 -17.46 15.83 6.89
CA VAL A 431 -17.20 14.58 6.17
C VAL A 431 -16.36 14.86 4.94
N ILE A 432 -15.19 14.21 4.84
CA ILE A 432 -14.22 14.40 3.76
C ILE A 432 -13.93 13.10 3.00
N GLN A 433 -13.49 13.25 1.76
CA GLN A 433 -13.10 12.15 0.87
C GLN A 433 -11.64 12.16 0.41
N VAL A 434 -10.99 13.33 0.45
CA VAL A 434 -9.62 13.49 -0.04
C VAL A 434 -8.65 13.03 1.05
N PRO A 435 -7.85 11.97 0.81
CA PRO A 435 -6.95 11.47 1.85
C PRO A 435 -5.66 12.26 2.02
N TYR A 436 -5.22 12.97 0.98
CA TYR A 436 -3.80 13.23 0.77
C TYR A 436 -3.23 14.49 1.43
N ASP A 437 -4.06 15.47 1.82
CA ASP A 437 -3.59 16.84 2.09
C ASP A 437 -2.62 17.33 0.98
N ALA A 438 -1.38 17.69 1.33
CA ALA A 438 -0.34 18.14 0.40
C ALA A 438 0.51 17.02 -0.23
N GLU A 439 0.23 15.75 0.10
CA GLU A 439 1.18 14.64 -0.06
C GLU A 439 1.02 13.86 -1.37
N ASN A 440 -0.01 14.16 -2.18
CA ASN A 440 -0.20 13.50 -3.47
C ASN A 440 0.48 14.28 -4.60
N THR A 441 1.11 13.53 -5.51
CA THR A 441 1.89 14.07 -6.63
C THR A 441 1.11 14.15 -7.94
N ALA A 442 -0.22 13.99 -7.92
CA ALA A 442 -1.06 14.10 -9.12
C ALA A 442 -2.28 15.01 -8.94
N LEU A 443 -2.79 15.15 -7.71
CA LEU A 443 -3.97 15.96 -7.40
C LEU A 443 -3.86 16.52 -5.99
N THR A 444 -4.21 17.79 -5.82
CA THR A 444 -4.37 18.43 -4.49
C THR A 444 -5.67 19.23 -4.41
N VAL A 445 -5.95 19.75 -3.22
CA VAL A 445 -7.03 20.71 -2.94
C VAL A 445 -6.43 21.95 -2.29
N HIS A 446 -7.19 23.04 -2.19
CA HIS A 446 -6.71 24.22 -1.47
C HIS A 446 -6.37 23.86 -0.02
N GLU A 447 -5.25 24.37 0.51
CA GLU A 447 -4.70 23.99 1.83
C GLU A 447 -5.69 24.14 2.99
N PHE A 448 -6.63 25.08 2.88
CA PHE A 448 -7.73 25.24 3.81
C PHE A 448 -8.55 23.96 4.03
N PHE A 449 -8.69 23.13 2.99
CA PHE A 449 -9.43 21.86 3.02
C PHE A 449 -8.56 20.66 3.40
N TYR A 450 -7.30 20.87 3.79
CA TYR A 450 -6.48 19.80 4.35
C TYR A 450 -7.06 19.31 5.68
N SER A 451 -7.02 18.01 5.90
CA SER A 451 -7.53 17.37 7.11
C SER A 451 -6.85 17.91 8.38
N SER A 452 -5.56 18.22 8.30
CA SER A 452 -4.79 18.93 9.32
C SER A 452 -5.36 20.31 9.72
N ASN A 453 -6.05 20.99 8.80
CA ASN A 453 -6.70 22.28 9.03
C ASN A 453 -8.18 22.13 9.42
N LEU A 454 -8.92 21.29 8.68
CA LEU A 454 -10.35 21.05 8.87
C LEU A 454 -10.70 20.54 10.27
N ILE A 455 -9.79 19.78 10.89
CA ILE A 455 -9.95 19.29 12.25
C ILE A 455 -10.24 20.42 13.25
N ASN A 456 -9.76 21.65 13.00
CA ASN A 456 -9.95 22.79 13.91
C ASN A 456 -11.33 23.46 13.78
N PHE A 457 -12.13 23.10 12.78
CA PHE A 457 -13.41 23.75 12.48
C PHE A 457 -14.63 22.89 12.84
N THR A 458 -14.41 21.68 13.38
CA THR A 458 -15.47 20.72 13.68
C THR A 458 -15.26 20.00 15.00
N ASP A 459 -16.36 19.59 15.64
CA ASP A 459 -16.33 18.71 16.80
C ASP A 459 -15.93 17.28 16.39
N GLU A 460 -16.32 16.83 15.18
CA GLU A 460 -15.93 15.53 14.62
C GLU A 460 -15.54 15.63 13.14
N LEU A 461 -14.31 15.22 12.81
CA LEU A 461 -13.87 15.06 11.42
C LEU A 461 -14.01 13.59 11.01
N VAL A 462 -14.74 13.33 9.93
CA VAL A 462 -15.02 11.97 9.43
C VAL A 462 -14.39 11.80 8.05
N TYR A 463 -13.52 10.81 7.89
CA TYR A 463 -12.97 10.43 6.60
C TYR A 463 -13.70 9.20 6.04
N VAL A 464 -14.12 9.31 4.78
CA VAL A 464 -14.69 8.23 3.99
C VAL A 464 -13.82 8.05 2.74
N PRO A 465 -13.25 6.86 2.46
CA PRO A 465 -12.44 6.66 1.26
C PRO A 465 -13.14 7.11 -0.02
N CYS A 466 -12.42 7.85 -0.87
CA CYS A 466 -12.90 8.33 -2.17
C CYS A 466 -13.11 7.23 -3.21
N PHE A 467 -12.58 6.03 -2.97
CA PHE A 467 -12.65 4.91 -3.90
C PHE A 467 -13.45 3.75 -3.34
N ASP A 468 -14.38 3.23 -4.14
CA ASP A 468 -15.04 1.96 -3.87
C ASP A 468 -14.20 0.80 -4.44
N ILE A 469 -13.43 0.14 -3.57
CA ILE A 469 -12.44 -0.90 -3.92
C ILE A 469 -12.89 -2.27 -3.45
N ASP A 470 -12.73 -3.32 -4.24
CA ASP A 470 -13.10 -4.67 -3.82
C ASP A 470 -12.26 -5.14 -2.62
N ASP A 471 -12.86 -5.99 -1.80
CA ASP A 471 -12.11 -6.66 -0.75
C ASP A 471 -11.08 -7.63 -1.35
N PRO A 472 -9.87 -7.70 -0.76
CA PRO A 472 -8.89 -8.68 -1.19
C PRO A 472 -9.39 -10.09 -0.89
N ILE A 473 -8.96 -11.04 -1.73
CA ILE A 473 -9.31 -12.45 -1.60
C ILE A 473 -8.73 -12.99 -0.29
N ASP A 474 -7.43 -12.78 -0.10
CA ASP A 474 -6.62 -13.16 1.05
C ASP A 474 -5.45 -12.18 1.26
N ARG A 475 -4.52 -12.51 2.16
CA ARG A 475 -3.38 -11.65 2.52
C ARG A 475 -2.27 -11.60 1.46
N ASP A 476 -2.24 -12.56 0.53
CA ASP A 476 -1.26 -12.61 -0.56
C ASP A 476 -1.78 -11.88 -1.82
N ASP A 477 -3.04 -11.43 -1.81
CA ASP A 477 -3.63 -10.63 -2.88
C ASP A 477 -2.90 -9.28 -3.04
N LYS A 478 -2.49 -8.97 -4.27
CA LYS A 478 -1.87 -7.69 -4.64
C LYS A 478 -2.74 -6.48 -4.26
N ALA A 479 -4.06 -6.65 -4.14
CA ALA A 479 -4.99 -5.60 -3.73
C ALA A 479 -4.77 -5.11 -2.29
N CYS A 480 -4.22 -5.95 -1.40
CA CYS A 480 -3.84 -5.56 -0.05
C CYS A 480 -2.91 -4.35 -0.06
N ARG A 481 -1.99 -4.28 -1.02
CA ARG A 481 -1.06 -3.18 -1.14
C ARG A 481 -1.77 -1.84 -1.36
N GLY A 482 -2.76 -1.81 -2.24
CA GLY A 482 -3.54 -0.59 -2.49
C GLY A 482 -4.22 -0.07 -1.22
N ILE A 483 -4.79 -0.98 -0.44
CA ILE A 483 -5.46 -0.67 0.84
C ILE A 483 -4.46 -0.13 1.87
N GLU A 484 -3.27 -0.73 1.98
CA GLU A 484 -2.21 -0.22 2.87
C GLU A 484 -1.76 1.21 2.50
N ILE A 485 -1.71 1.53 1.20
CA ILE A 485 -1.38 2.89 0.73
C ILE A 485 -2.48 3.87 1.15
N LEU A 486 -3.75 3.48 1.03
CA LEU A 486 -4.89 4.31 1.45
C LEU A 486 -5.02 4.42 2.98
N ALA A 487 -4.48 3.47 3.74
CA ALA A 487 -4.41 3.52 5.20
C ALA A 487 -3.33 4.49 5.70
N GLU A 488 -2.15 4.52 5.07
CA GLU A 488 -1.05 5.44 5.41
C GLU A 488 -1.27 6.82 4.77
N GLN A 489 -2.30 7.56 5.21
CA GLN A 489 -2.68 8.88 4.66
C GLN A 489 -3.00 9.93 5.74
N PRO A 490 -2.78 11.24 5.48
CA PRO A 490 -3.06 12.32 6.44
C PRO A 490 -4.50 12.32 6.94
N ALA A 491 -5.49 12.20 6.07
CA ALA A 491 -6.90 12.21 6.49
C ALA A 491 -7.24 11.04 7.44
N VAL A 492 -6.62 9.87 7.23
CA VAL A 492 -6.74 8.73 8.15
C VAL A 492 -6.12 9.06 9.50
N VAL A 493 -5.00 9.78 9.54
CA VAL A 493 -4.32 10.17 10.78
C VAL A 493 -5.07 11.30 11.52
N TYR A 494 -5.57 12.31 10.82
CA TYR A 494 -6.24 13.48 11.42
C TYR A 494 -7.72 13.29 11.73
N ALA A 495 -8.46 12.47 10.97
CA ALA A 495 -9.88 12.30 11.23
C ALA A 495 -10.16 11.77 12.65
N ASP A 496 -11.28 12.15 13.23
CA ASP A 496 -11.78 11.54 14.47
C ASP A 496 -12.37 10.15 14.19
N LYS A 497 -12.94 9.95 12.99
CA LYS A 497 -13.51 8.67 12.52
C LYS A 497 -13.10 8.37 11.09
N VAL A 498 -12.83 7.10 10.82
CA VAL A 498 -12.61 6.57 9.47
C VAL A 498 -13.66 5.51 9.21
N LEU A 499 -14.51 5.72 8.21
CA LEU A 499 -15.60 4.80 7.89
C LEU A 499 -15.24 4.01 6.63
N LEU A 500 -15.13 2.70 6.79
CA LEU A 500 -14.81 1.75 5.73
C LEU A 500 -16.04 0.90 5.38
N LYS A 501 -16.04 0.28 4.20
CA LYS A 501 -17.20 -0.51 3.74
C LYS A 501 -17.22 -1.96 4.27
N SER A 502 -16.08 -2.49 4.72
CA SER A 502 -15.95 -3.90 5.09
C SER A 502 -14.97 -4.14 6.23
N GLU A 503 -15.18 -5.23 6.98
CA GLU A 503 -14.25 -5.66 8.04
C GLU A 503 -12.89 -6.06 7.49
N LYS A 504 -12.82 -6.65 6.27
CA LYS A 504 -11.55 -6.99 5.64
C LYS A 504 -10.66 -5.76 5.42
N GLN A 505 -11.25 -4.66 4.96
CA GLN A 505 -10.51 -3.40 4.81
C GLN A 505 -10.13 -2.81 6.17
N ARG A 506 -11.04 -2.88 7.15
CA ARG A 506 -10.76 -2.44 8.53
C ARG A 506 -9.59 -3.18 9.13
N GLU A 507 -9.53 -4.51 9.01
CA GLU A 507 -8.40 -5.31 9.50
C GLU A 507 -7.07 -4.88 8.87
N LEU A 508 -7.03 -4.65 7.55
CA LEU A 508 -5.82 -4.18 6.85
C LEU A 508 -5.38 -2.78 7.30
N TYR A 509 -6.34 -1.86 7.48
CA TYR A 509 -6.05 -0.53 8.01
C TYR A 509 -5.48 -0.63 9.43
N LEU A 510 -6.10 -1.42 10.31
CA LEU A 510 -5.64 -1.63 11.68
C LEU A 510 -4.23 -2.22 11.72
N GLU A 511 -3.99 -3.31 11.00
CA GLU A 511 -2.66 -3.95 10.93
C GLU A 511 -1.60 -2.97 10.45
N LYS A 512 -1.89 -2.24 9.36
CA LYS A 512 -0.97 -1.27 8.80
C LYS A 512 -0.65 -0.16 9.79
N LEU A 513 -1.65 0.46 10.40
CA LEU A 513 -1.46 1.59 11.31
C LEU A 513 -0.81 1.15 12.63
N ILE A 514 -1.25 0.05 13.21
CA ILE A 514 -0.66 -0.52 14.43
C ILE A 514 0.81 -0.91 14.17
N SER A 515 1.15 -1.47 13.01
CA SER A 515 2.55 -1.76 12.65
C SER A 515 3.43 -0.52 12.58
N LEU A 516 2.84 0.64 12.27
CA LEU A 516 3.55 1.94 12.17
C LEU A 516 3.62 2.67 13.52
N SER A 517 2.68 2.44 14.43
CA SER A 517 2.52 3.22 15.66
C SER A 517 2.65 2.42 16.96
N GLY A 518 2.84 1.11 16.90
CA GLY A 518 3.01 0.24 18.08
C GLY A 518 1.71 -0.41 18.54
N GLU A 519 1.82 -1.62 19.10
CA GLU A 519 0.69 -2.45 19.55
C GLU A 519 -0.15 -1.77 20.63
N GLU A 520 0.47 -0.93 21.45
CA GLU A 520 -0.19 -0.11 22.45
C GLU A 520 -1.31 0.74 21.83
N THR A 521 -1.13 1.25 20.61
CA THR A 521 -2.11 2.13 19.93
C THR A 521 -3.36 1.40 19.44
N ARG A 522 -3.45 0.07 19.57
CA ARG A 522 -4.58 -0.74 19.07
C ARG A 522 -5.94 -0.18 19.45
N ALA A 523 -6.17 0.10 20.74
CA ALA A 523 -7.46 0.59 21.23
C ALA A 523 -7.87 1.93 20.58
N PHE A 524 -6.90 2.81 20.31
CA PHE A 524 -7.14 4.07 19.60
C PHE A 524 -7.63 3.81 18.18
N TRP A 525 -6.92 2.97 17.43
CA TRP A 525 -7.26 2.68 16.04
C TRP A 525 -8.56 1.88 15.92
N GLU A 526 -8.79 0.89 16.77
CA GLU A 526 -10.01 0.07 16.77
C GLU A 526 -11.27 0.90 17.02
N GLN A 527 -11.19 1.94 17.84
CA GLN A 527 -12.30 2.86 18.08
C GLN A 527 -12.45 3.92 17.00
N LYS A 528 -11.37 4.30 16.33
CA LYS A 528 -11.38 5.32 15.28
C LYS A 528 -11.87 4.78 13.95
N ILE A 529 -11.50 3.54 13.60
CA ILE A 529 -11.77 2.92 12.31
C ILE A 529 -12.98 2.01 12.47
N GLU A 530 -14.05 2.29 11.74
CA GLU A 530 -15.33 1.60 11.85
C GLU A 530 -15.82 1.13 10.48
N VAL A 531 -16.64 0.09 10.47
CA VAL A 531 -17.36 -0.35 9.27
C VAL A 531 -18.75 0.27 9.26
N SER A 532 -19.12 0.87 8.13
CA SER A 532 -20.44 1.46 7.93
C SER A 532 -21.09 0.88 6.68
N GLU A 533 -22.33 0.40 6.81
CA GLU A 533 -23.13 -0.09 5.68
C GLU A 533 -23.58 1.02 4.70
N PHE A 534 -23.33 2.28 5.06
CA PHE A 534 -23.66 3.46 4.27
C PHE A 534 -22.46 3.99 3.45
N VAL A 535 -21.33 3.28 3.47
CA VAL A 535 -20.10 3.63 2.75
C VAL A 535 -19.89 2.68 1.56
N GLY A 536 -19.47 3.23 0.42
CA GLY A 536 -19.30 2.49 -0.84
C GLY A 536 -20.63 2.26 -1.58
N SER A 537 -20.58 1.72 -2.80
CA SER A 537 -21.77 1.62 -3.69
C SER A 537 -22.85 0.63 -3.22
N ASP A 538 -22.50 -0.28 -2.31
CA ASP A 538 -23.36 -1.39 -1.89
C ASP A 538 -24.59 -0.96 -1.07
N TRP A 539 -24.61 0.26 -0.52
CA TRP A 539 -25.76 0.76 0.25
C TRP A 539 -27.06 0.75 -0.58
N LYS A 540 -26.96 0.98 -1.89
CA LYS A 540 -28.09 0.97 -2.85
C LYS A 540 -28.76 -0.39 -2.97
N LYS A 541 -27.98 -1.49 -2.90
CA LYS A 541 -28.48 -2.87 -3.03
C LYS A 541 -29.38 -3.26 -1.85
N ARG A 542 -29.18 -2.65 -0.68
CA ARG A 542 -29.92 -2.96 0.55
C ARG A 542 -31.25 -2.20 0.63
N GLY A 543 -31.32 -0.98 0.10
CA GLY A 543 -32.58 -0.23 -0.06
C GLY A 543 -33.61 -0.92 -0.99
N ALA A 544 -33.13 -1.71 -1.96
CA ALA A 544 -34.00 -2.51 -2.83
C ALA A 544 -34.60 -3.75 -2.13
N GLN A 545 -33.91 -4.30 -1.13
CA GLN A 545 -34.42 -5.43 -0.35
C GLN A 545 -35.47 -5.00 0.69
N SER A 546 -35.40 -3.78 1.22
CA SER A 546 -36.43 -3.22 2.10
C SER A 546 -37.70 -2.78 1.36
N ALA A 547 -37.60 -2.46 0.05
CA ALA A 547 -38.75 -2.12 -0.80
C ALA A 547 -39.52 -3.34 -1.34
N GLY A 548 -38.97 -4.56 -1.23
CA GLY A 548 -39.58 -5.81 -1.73
C GLY A 548 -40.35 -6.63 -0.68
N ALA A 549 -40.29 -6.25 0.60
CA ALA A 549 -40.94 -6.96 1.69
C ALA A 549 -42.18 -6.19 2.20
N GLY A 550 -43.14 -5.97 1.32
CA GLY A 550 -44.45 -5.42 1.65
C GLY A 550 -45.54 -6.23 0.97
N VAL A 551 -46.42 -6.82 1.78
CA VAL A 551 -47.64 -7.56 1.41
C VAL A 551 -47.45 -9.06 1.13
N HIS A 552 -47.44 -9.86 2.20
CA HIS A 552 -48.42 -10.94 2.38
C HIS A 552 -48.54 -11.29 3.87
N GLY A 553 -49.68 -10.96 4.47
CA GLY A 553 -50.13 -11.57 5.72
C GLY A 553 -50.84 -12.89 5.42
N ASP A 554 -50.60 -13.92 6.24
CA ASP A 554 -51.58 -14.41 7.21
C ASP A 554 -51.09 -15.67 7.96
N ALA A 555 -51.38 -15.66 9.26
CA ALA A 555 -51.85 -16.73 10.15
C ALA A 555 -50.97 -17.96 10.53
N GLU A 556 -50.72 -18.03 11.85
CA GLU A 556 -50.85 -19.17 12.81
C GLU A 556 -50.05 -20.48 12.53
N GLU A 557 -49.46 -21.19 13.51
CA GLU A 557 -50.00 -21.59 14.82
C GLU A 557 -48.90 -22.15 15.77
N ASN A 558 -49.30 -22.28 17.05
CA ASN A 558 -48.58 -22.54 18.31
C ASN A 558 -47.79 -23.86 18.48
N ALA A 559 -46.82 -23.83 19.43
CA ALA A 559 -46.80 -24.61 20.71
C ALA A 559 -45.44 -24.41 21.42
N GLY A 560 -45.33 -23.75 22.58
CA GLY A 560 -45.58 -24.27 23.93
C GLY A 560 -44.24 -24.71 24.58
N ALA A 561 -43.87 -24.47 25.84
CA ALA A 561 -44.56 -23.94 27.02
C ALA A 561 -43.54 -23.67 28.16
N GLY A 562 -43.89 -22.75 29.07
CA GLY A 562 -43.56 -22.71 30.52
C GLY A 562 -42.10 -22.42 30.93
N SER A 563 -41.76 -21.61 31.92
CA SER A 563 -42.47 -21.09 33.10
C SER A 563 -41.55 -20.01 33.75
N ALA A 564 -42.05 -18.81 34.02
CA ALA A 564 -42.52 -18.28 35.30
C ALA A 564 -41.43 -17.83 36.32
N GLU A 565 -41.48 -16.53 36.56
CA GLU A 565 -40.88 -15.63 37.55
C GLU A 565 -40.47 -16.20 38.93
N ALA A 566 -39.43 -15.61 39.52
CA ALA A 566 -39.52 -14.97 40.84
C ALA A 566 -38.30 -14.10 41.15
N SER A 567 -38.59 -12.87 41.57
CA SER A 567 -37.72 -11.90 42.22
C SER A 567 -37.13 -12.42 43.55
N GLY A 568 -35.89 -12.04 43.86
CA GLY A 568 -35.31 -12.18 45.19
C GLY A 568 -34.06 -11.33 45.37
N SER A 569 -34.18 -10.26 46.15
CA SER A 569 -33.04 -9.50 46.67
C SER A 569 -32.18 -10.37 47.61
N SER A 570 -30.86 -10.29 47.53
CA SER A 570 -30.00 -10.51 48.70
C SER A 570 -28.64 -9.85 48.56
N ALA A 571 -28.30 -9.10 49.59
CA ALA A 571 -27.00 -8.49 49.83
C ALA A 571 -25.89 -9.52 50.10
N HIS A 572 -24.66 -9.09 49.82
CA HIS A 572 -23.36 -9.52 50.35
C HIS A 572 -23.05 -11.03 50.50
N GLY A 573 -22.14 -11.49 49.64
CA GLY A 573 -21.28 -12.66 49.89
C GLY A 573 -19.91 -12.43 49.25
N ALA A 574 -18.84 -12.46 50.07
CA ALA A 574 -17.46 -12.34 49.62
C ALA A 574 -17.08 -13.52 48.71
N GLY A 575 -16.77 -13.26 47.45
CA GLY A 575 -16.29 -14.26 46.48
C GLY A 575 -14.78 -14.44 46.56
N SER A 576 -14.31 -15.68 46.64
CA SER A 576 -12.90 -16.05 46.57
C SER A 576 -12.37 -15.90 45.14
N ALA A 577 -11.25 -15.19 44.98
CA ALA A 577 -10.57 -14.99 43.69
C ALA A 577 -10.17 -16.32 43.01
N SER A 578 -10.22 -16.34 41.67
CA SER A 578 -9.80 -17.47 40.83
C SER A 578 -8.28 -17.70 40.88
N PRO A 579 -7.77 -18.92 40.55
CA PRO A 579 -6.33 -19.20 40.55
C PRO A 579 -5.51 -18.26 39.65
N ALA A 580 -6.07 -17.83 38.52
CA ALA A 580 -5.43 -16.87 37.61
C ALA A 580 -5.35 -15.46 38.22
N GLU A 581 -6.41 -15.00 38.89
CA GLU A 581 -6.41 -13.71 39.58
C GLU A 581 -5.43 -13.68 40.77
N ILE A 582 -5.25 -14.81 41.45
CA ILE A 582 -4.28 -14.95 42.55
C ILE A 582 -2.84 -14.88 42.03
N GLU A 583 -2.54 -15.52 40.90
CA GLU A 583 -1.21 -15.46 40.30
C GLU A 583 -0.93 -14.06 39.74
N HIS A 584 -1.90 -13.45 39.05
CA HIS A 584 -1.81 -12.07 38.53
C HIS A 584 -1.54 -11.06 39.65
N GLU A 585 -2.25 -11.17 40.77
CA GLU A 585 -2.02 -10.34 41.97
C GLU A 585 -0.63 -10.58 42.58
N ARG A 586 -0.15 -11.83 42.58
CA ARG A 586 1.19 -12.17 43.10
C ARG A 586 2.29 -11.57 42.22
N GLU A 587 2.16 -11.66 40.90
CA GLU A 587 3.13 -11.10 39.96
C GLU A 587 3.17 -9.57 40.04
N TRP A 588 2.00 -8.92 40.17
CA TRP A 588 1.92 -7.48 40.39
C TRP A 588 2.63 -7.05 41.67
N ARG A 589 2.34 -7.71 42.80
CA ARG A 589 3.01 -7.42 44.08
C ARG A 589 4.51 -7.67 44.00
N LYS A 590 4.95 -8.69 43.27
CA LYS A 590 6.37 -8.98 43.02
C LYS A 590 7.03 -7.88 42.18
N PHE A 591 6.34 -7.35 41.17
CA PHE A 591 6.82 -6.22 40.38
C PHE A 591 7.00 -4.95 41.23
N LEU A 592 6.02 -4.64 42.11
CA LEU A 592 6.11 -3.48 43.01
C LEU A 592 7.18 -3.64 44.10
N GLY A 593 7.57 -4.86 44.45
CA GLY A 593 8.60 -5.15 45.45
C GLY A 593 8.28 -4.51 46.82
N ASP A 594 9.20 -3.69 47.32
CA ASP A 594 9.06 -2.98 48.61
C ASP A 594 7.87 -1.99 48.64
N TYR A 595 7.25 -1.73 47.49
CA TYR A 595 6.13 -0.83 47.33
C TYR A 595 4.77 -1.53 47.18
N ALA A 596 4.70 -2.86 47.37
CA ALA A 596 3.50 -3.66 47.10
C ALA A 596 2.23 -3.24 47.88
N ASP A 597 2.37 -2.52 48.99
CA ASP A 597 1.23 -2.01 49.78
C ASP A 597 0.84 -0.56 49.42
N ARG A 598 1.50 0.05 48.43
CA ARG A 598 1.26 1.43 48.00
C ARG A 598 0.34 1.46 46.77
N LYS A 599 -0.39 2.56 46.60
CA LYS A 599 -1.18 2.78 45.38
C LYS A 599 -0.25 3.16 44.23
N ALA A 600 -0.28 2.39 43.15
CA ALA A 600 0.52 2.67 41.96
C ALA A 600 -0.07 3.82 41.14
N VAL A 601 0.75 4.81 40.81
CA VAL A 601 0.42 5.91 39.91
C VAL A 601 1.35 5.83 38.71
N ILE A 602 0.81 5.75 37.51
CA ILE A 602 1.64 5.78 36.31
C ILE A 602 2.05 7.21 36.03
N TYR A 603 3.34 7.41 35.81
CA TYR A 603 3.91 8.66 35.35
C TYR A 603 4.48 8.50 33.94
N TYR A 604 3.89 9.19 32.97
CA TYR A 604 4.17 8.99 31.55
C TYR A 604 4.24 10.32 30.80
N PHE A 605 5.21 10.49 29.90
CA PHE A 605 5.26 11.64 29.00
C PHE A 605 5.89 11.28 27.65
N THR A 606 5.69 12.13 26.66
CA THR A 606 5.98 11.92 25.23
C THR A 606 7.12 12.82 24.75
N ILE A 607 7.75 12.44 23.62
CA ILE A 607 8.78 13.27 22.95
C ILE A 607 8.22 14.59 22.46
N SER A 608 6.96 14.64 22.09
CA SER A 608 6.33 15.84 21.56
C SER A 608 6.27 16.95 22.61
N THR A 609 6.07 16.61 23.88
CA THR A 609 6.13 17.59 24.98
C THR A 609 7.53 18.15 25.15
N VAL A 610 8.56 17.31 25.03
CA VAL A 610 9.98 17.74 25.07
C VAL A 610 10.35 18.59 23.87
N ILE A 611 9.95 18.20 22.65
CA ILE A 611 10.22 18.95 21.42
C ILE A 611 9.51 20.30 21.43
N TYR A 612 8.24 20.33 21.85
CA TYR A 612 7.40 21.53 21.75
C TYR A 612 7.72 22.56 22.85
N HIS A 613 7.97 22.11 24.07
CA HIS A 613 8.20 23.00 25.22
C HIS A 613 9.66 23.12 25.64
N GLY A 614 10.57 22.32 25.05
CA GLY A 614 12.00 22.37 25.31
C GLY A 614 12.34 22.21 26.78
N GLU A 615 13.18 23.11 27.30
CA GLU A 615 13.63 23.10 28.70
C GLU A 615 12.49 23.20 29.72
N LYS A 616 11.38 23.88 29.40
CA LYS A 616 10.23 24.00 30.29
C LYS A 616 9.58 22.65 30.60
N ALA A 617 9.59 21.72 29.63
CA ALA A 617 9.10 20.36 29.84
C ALA A 617 9.96 19.65 30.90
N ILE A 618 11.28 19.78 30.81
CA ILE A 618 12.18 19.15 31.78
C ILE A 618 11.98 19.75 33.18
N ASP A 619 11.83 21.07 33.28
CA ASP A 619 11.52 21.73 34.56
C ASP A 619 10.21 21.18 35.16
N LYS A 620 9.19 20.94 34.33
CA LYS A 620 7.92 20.34 34.76
C LYS A 620 8.14 18.92 35.26
N PHE A 621 8.89 18.10 34.52
CA PHE A 621 9.13 16.71 34.89
C PHE A 621 9.89 16.60 36.22
N GLU A 622 10.86 17.47 36.46
CA GLU A 622 11.58 17.53 37.73
C GLU A 622 10.67 17.88 38.91
N ARG A 623 9.77 18.86 38.75
CA ARG A 623 8.78 19.22 39.80
C ARG A 623 7.84 18.06 40.12
N VAL A 624 7.40 17.34 39.09
CA VAL A 624 6.50 16.19 39.24
C VAL A 624 7.22 15.04 39.96
N LEU A 625 8.46 14.74 39.56
CA LEU A 625 9.29 13.73 40.20
C LEU A 625 9.48 14.02 41.70
N GLU A 626 9.75 15.27 42.06
CA GLU A 626 9.86 15.72 43.45
C GLU A 626 8.55 15.56 44.23
N THR A 627 7.43 15.83 43.58
CA THR A 627 6.09 15.63 44.16
C THR A 627 5.83 14.16 44.47
N PHE A 628 6.15 13.26 43.54
CA PHE A 628 6.01 11.82 43.75
C PHE A 628 6.95 11.29 44.84
N ALA A 629 8.21 11.72 44.83
CA ALA A 629 9.18 11.36 45.86
C ALA A 629 8.70 11.78 47.26
N GLY A 630 8.13 12.99 47.39
CA GLY A 630 7.56 13.50 48.64
C GLY A 630 6.30 12.75 49.10
N ALA A 631 5.55 12.15 48.18
CA ALA A 631 4.35 11.36 48.47
C ALA A 631 4.62 9.84 48.62
N SER A 632 5.88 9.42 48.53
CA SER A 632 6.30 8.02 48.48
C SER A 632 5.73 7.16 49.62
N GLY A 633 5.45 7.70 50.80
CA GLY A 633 4.84 6.94 51.89
C GLY A 633 3.42 6.40 51.63
N LYS A 634 2.72 6.88 50.59
CA LYS A 634 1.33 6.48 50.27
C LYS A 634 1.17 5.92 48.86
N ILE A 635 1.99 6.41 47.93
CA ILE A 635 1.94 6.05 46.51
C ILE A 635 3.31 5.61 46.03
N VAL A 636 3.33 4.82 44.97
CA VAL A 636 4.53 4.52 44.19
C VAL A 636 4.28 5.01 42.78
N ALA A 637 5.18 5.84 42.25
CA ALA A 637 5.08 6.23 40.86
C ALA A 637 5.80 5.18 40.00
N ILE A 638 5.20 4.75 38.90
CA ILE A 638 5.84 3.89 37.91
C ILE A 638 6.10 4.75 36.70
N PHE A 639 7.37 4.98 36.41
CA PHE A 639 7.82 5.69 35.23
C PHE A 639 8.09 4.69 34.11
N ILE A 640 7.39 4.85 32.99
CA ILE A 640 7.54 3.99 31.81
C ILE A 640 8.31 4.79 30.75
N PRO A 641 9.61 4.49 30.51
CA PRO A 641 10.34 5.12 29.42
C PRO A 641 9.67 4.77 28.07
N GLN A 642 9.73 5.71 27.14
CA GLN A 642 9.22 5.51 25.78
C GLN A 642 10.41 5.23 24.86
N ASP A 643 10.42 4.06 24.23
CA ASP A 643 11.46 3.68 23.28
C ASP A 643 11.52 4.67 22.11
N TYR A 644 10.36 5.11 21.62
CA TYR A 644 10.26 6.14 20.59
C TYR A 644 10.85 7.49 21.03
N LEU A 645 10.63 7.90 22.28
CA LEU A 645 11.19 9.13 22.85
C LEU A 645 12.71 9.06 22.95
N THR A 646 13.24 7.92 23.40
CA THR A 646 14.69 7.71 23.48
C THR A 646 15.33 7.65 22.08
N ALA A 647 14.64 7.01 21.12
CA ALA A 647 15.11 6.84 19.75
C ALA A 647 15.06 8.11 18.90
N ASN A 648 14.22 9.09 19.25
CA ASN A 648 14.05 10.37 18.52
C ASN A 648 14.55 11.59 19.31
N LEU A 649 15.29 11.38 20.41
CA LEU A 649 15.79 12.46 21.26
C LEU A 649 16.83 13.36 20.56
N ASP A 650 17.40 12.89 19.44
CA ASP A 650 18.28 13.63 18.54
C ASP A 650 17.56 14.76 17.78
N LYS A 651 16.23 14.68 17.66
CA LYS A 651 15.39 15.76 17.10
C LYS A 651 15.23 16.95 18.05
N ALA A 652 15.53 16.77 19.35
CA ALA A 652 15.48 17.85 20.33
C ALA A 652 16.79 18.66 20.34
N GLU A 653 16.73 19.91 20.81
CA GLU A 653 17.93 20.73 20.96
C GLU A 653 18.97 20.04 21.88
N PRO A 654 20.28 20.14 21.59
CA PRO A 654 21.32 19.43 22.35
C PRO A 654 21.26 19.66 23.87
N ALA A 655 20.94 20.89 24.30
CA ALA A 655 20.81 21.23 25.72
C ALA A 655 19.62 20.52 26.38
N VAL A 656 18.48 20.45 25.70
CA VAL A 656 17.28 19.74 26.17
C VAL A 656 17.56 18.23 26.26
N ARG A 657 18.26 17.68 25.27
CA ARG A 657 18.69 16.27 25.24
C ARG A 657 19.55 15.90 26.45
N GLU A 658 20.58 16.69 26.76
CA GLU A 658 21.45 16.44 27.91
C GLU A 658 20.69 16.50 29.24
N ARG A 659 19.84 17.52 29.40
CA ARG A 659 19.00 17.66 30.60
C ARG A 659 18.02 16.49 30.76
N TYR A 660 17.43 16.03 29.66
CA TYR A 660 16.55 14.87 29.66
C TYR A 660 17.27 13.58 30.12
N LEU A 661 18.47 13.32 29.58
CA LEU A 661 19.26 12.15 30.00
C LEU A 661 19.62 12.22 31.48
N ALA A 662 19.98 13.41 31.99
CA ALA A 662 20.21 13.62 33.42
C ALA A 662 18.94 13.39 34.25
N PHE A 663 17.78 13.83 33.76
CA PHE A 663 16.49 13.57 34.39
C PHE A 663 16.19 12.07 34.48
N ILE A 664 16.44 11.28 33.43
CA ILE A 664 16.23 9.83 33.45
C ILE A 664 17.11 9.15 34.49
N GLU A 665 18.38 9.54 34.59
CA GLU A 665 19.25 9.05 35.67
C GLU A 665 18.75 9.47 37.05
N LYS A 666 18.17 10.66 37.21
CA LYS A 666 17.51 11.09 38.45
C LYS A 666 16.30 10.18 38.77
N VAL A 667 15.46 9.86 37.80
CA VAL A 667 14.29 8.96 37.98
C VAL A 667 14.73 7.58 38.49
N LYS A 668 15.71 6.95 37.84
CA LYS A 668 16.21 5.62 38.22
C LYS A 668 16.71 5.53 39.66
N ASN A 669 17.20 6.64 40.21
CA ASN A 669 17.79 6.71 41.54
C ASN A 669 16.85 7.31 42.61
N THR A 670 15.60 7.67 42.26
CA THR A 670 14.67 8.33 43.19
C THR A 670 13.84 7.30 43.97
N PRO A 671 13.88 7.27 45.32
CA PRO A 671 13.06 6.37 46.13
C PRO A 671 11.55 6.64 45.95
N GLY A 672 10.75 5.56 45.94
CA GLY A 672 9.30 5.65 45.70
C GLY A 672 8.92 5.75 44.22
N ILE A 673 9.89 5.63 43.32
CA ILE A 673 9.70 5.56 41.87
C ILE A 673 10.22 4.21 41.36
N ILE A 674 9.45 3.56 40.49
CA ILE A 674 9.85 2.37 39.75
C ILE A 674 10.15 2.80 38.33
N PHE A 675 11.38 2.57 37.85
CA PHE A 675 11.73 2.75 36.45
C PHE A 675 11.46 1.45 35.69
N ASP A 676 10.35 1.41 34.95
CA ASP A 676 9.87 0.21 34.25
C ASP A 676 10.45 0.11 32.84
N GLU A 677 11.74 -0.15 32.76
CA GLU A 677 12.50 -0.20 31.49
C GLU A 677 11.93 -1.18 30.46
N ALA A 678 11.31 -2.28 30.92
CA ALA A 678 10.78 -3.32 30.06
C ALA A 678 9.25 -3.22 29.84
N GLY A 679 8.61 -2.14 30.30
CA GLY A 679 7.17 -1.92 30.15
C GLY A 679 6.28 -2.98 30.82
N ARG A 680 6.79 -3.69 31.84
CA ARG A 680 6.09 -4.82 32.47
C ARG A 680 4.80 -4.41 33.17
N SER A 681 4.70 -3.16 33.60
CA SER A 681 3.50 -2.62 34.24
C SER A 681 2.30 -2.54 33.29
N LEU A 682 2.52 -2.55 31.96
CA LEU A 682 1.45 -2.56 30.95
C LEU A 682 0.62 -3.85 30.99
N ASP A 683 1.22 -4.97 31.41
CA ASP A 683 0.49 -6.24 31.60
C ASP A 683 -0.49 -6.18 32.80
N PHE A 684 -0.35 -5.17 33.67
CA PHE A 684 -1.11 -5.00 34.91
C PHE A 684 -1.92 -3.70 34.94
N ILE A 685 -2.38 -3.20 33.78
CA ILE A 685 -3.14 -1.94 33.69
C ILE A 685 -4.37 -1.94 34.61
N ASP A 686 -5.01 -3.11 34.82
CA ASP A 686 -6.13 -3.27 35.74
C ASP A 686 -5.80 -2.99 37.22
N LYS A 687 -4.50 -2.98 37.57
CA LYS A 687 -3.99 -2.71 38.92
C LYS A 687 -3.57 -1.27 39.14
N TRP A 688 -3.59 -0.43 38.09
CA TRP A 688 -3.15 0.95 38.20
C TRP A 688 -4.15 1.76 39.02
N GLY A 689 -3.64 2.55 39.96
CA GLY A 689 -4.46 3.34 40.86
C GLY A 689 -4.85 4.71 40.32
N ALA A 690 -4.02 5.29 39.47
CA ALA A 690 -4.22 6.54 38.74
C ALA A 690 -3.15 6.69 37.65
N TYR A 691 -3.38 7.61 36.72
CA TYR A 691 -2.42 8.04 35.70
C TYR A 691 -2.17 9.54 35.82
N TYR A 692 -0.91 9.94 35.72
CA TYR A 692 -0.48 11.33 35.62
C TYR A 692 0.52 11.47 34.48
N GLY A 693 0.34 12.46 33.60
CA GLY A 693 1.28 12.62 32.49
C GLY A 693 0.71 13.24 31.23
N ASP A 694 1.42 13.10 30.12
CA ASP A 694 0.98 13.59 28.83
C ASP A 694 -0.25 12.86 28.29
N THR A 695 -0.88 13.49 27.30
CA THR A 695 -1.82 12.81 26.41
C THR A 695 -1.10 11.72 25.63
N GLY A 696 -1.66 10.51 25.65
CA GLY A 696 -1.07 9.36 24.99
C GLY A 696 -1.92 8.11 25.16
N VAL A 697 -1.46 7.03 24.55
CA VAL A 697 -2.15 5.75 24.50
C VAL A 697 -2.41 5.16 25.89
N ALA A 698 -1.40 5.18 26.77
CA ALA A 698 -1.55 4.69 28.14
C ALA A 698 -2.62 5.48 28.91
N ALA A 699 -2.71 6.79 28.67
CA ALA A 699 -3.71 7.66 29.27
C ALA A 699 -5.12 7.34 28.75
N MET A 700 -5.25 7.03 27.45
CA MET A 700 -6.50 6.59 26.85
C MET A 700 -7.00 5.28 27.45
N GLU A 701 -6.12 4.29 27.59
CA GLU A 701 -6.48 2.98 28.14
C GLU A 701 -6.88 3.07 29.63
N CYS A 702 -6.29 4.02 30.36
CA CYS A 702 -6.76 4.36 31.71
C CYS A 702 -8.18 4.92 31.70
N ALA A 703 -8.45 5.88 30.80
CA ALA A 703 -9.76 6.52 30.71
C ALA A 703 -10.86 5.51 30.32
N SER A 704 -10.60 4.60 29.37
CA SER A 704 -11.54 3.56 28.94
C SER A 704 -11.93 2.62 30.10
N ARG A 705 -10.96 2.33 30.98
CA ARG A 705 -11.13 1.50 32.18
C ARG A 705 -11.63 2.26 33.42
N LYS A 706 -11.94 3.56 33.29
CA LYS A 706 -12.37 4.44 34.39
C LYS A 706 -11.31 4.59 35.50
N ILE A 707 -10.04 4.41 35.17
CA ILE A 707 -8.92 4.72 36.06
C ILE A 707 -8.76 6.26 36.06
N PRO A 708 -8.59 6.92 37.23
CA PRO A 708 -8.43 8.37 37.26
C PRO A 708 -7.22 8.84 36.44
N VAL A 709 -7.46 9.72 35.47
CA VAL A 709 -6.44 10.34 34.61
C VAL A 709 -6.30 11.82 34.94
N MET A 710 -5.08 12.26 35.17
CA MET A 710 -4.72 13.68 35.25
C MET A 710 -3.68 13.99 34.18
N LEU A 711 -4.05 14.86 33.25
CA LEU A 711 -3.14 15.30 32.20
C LEU A 711 -2.23 16.42 32.70
N GLU A 712 -0.95 16.33 32.39
CA GLU A 712 -0.01 17.37 32.74
C GLU A 712 -0.18 18.61 31.85
N ASN A 713 0.14 19.76 32.44
CA ASN A 713 0.23 21.03 31.74
C ASN A 713 1.60 21.62 32.08
N VAL A 714 2.44 21.79 31.06
CA VAL A 714 3.82 22.27 31.22
C VAL A 714 3.87 23.72 31.73
N GLU A 715 2.86 24.52 31.43
CA GLU A 715 2.77 25.93 31.84
C GLU A 715 2.27 26.09 33.29
N VAL A 716 1.90 25.00 33.97
CA VAL A 716 1.45 24.96 35.38
C VAL A 716 2.45 24.16 36.21
#